data_AF-A0A2G5B5H0-F1
#
_entry.id   AF-A0A2G5B5H0-F1
#
_cell.length_a   1.000
_cell.length_b   1.000
_cell.length_c   1.000
_cell.angle_alpha   90.00
_cell.angle_beta   90.00
_cell.angle_gamma   90.00
#
_symmetry.space_group_name_H-M   'P 1'
#
loop_
_entity.id
_entity.type
_entity.pdbx_description
1 polymer ?
#
loop_
_entity_poly.entity_id
_entity_poly.type
_entity_poly.pdbx_seq_one_letter_code
_entity_poly.pdbx_strand_id
1 'polypeptide(L)'
;MSGPFGLPMPMLTDSYKASHAGVFPEAQRTVAYVEFRHAYEKDSEDTRMVFHGLQYVLEQYVGRQWSMQDVEQAAVFFESHNAGNTAYPFPRELFERFIRENNGYFPVRIEALAEGSVVYPHTPVMQITAEGVYAGLVTYLETVLLMVWYPSTVATVARRAWTSLAEQYARTVDDDMQWTLSSRLHDFGFRGCTCVEQAMVGGAAHLLTFEGTDTMVAAYHAQFRLNGGRAVASSVPATEHSVMMAHKDERQAVLAMIEAYGDGAFACVMDTYDYARALAQMLPAVAERKLQRGGVMLIRPDSGDPVDAVLQGLHAAERVFGSTTNAKGFRVITGASLIQGDGVTPESLRRILDAVVRDGFSAQCVAFGMGGALLQKVNRDAMGIAYKLSSITDPDGRVRDVMKFPKGDLGKVSLPGRLAVHSDSAQAGAPVAHRCAADADTGLLRVVYDCGPIPDLHWDDFDTVRRRLQHEWTTFPLRADAVSSALLEHQRAVHTSLQQSVESGTALATAGSIAKMSSLLSGIRSQSPLSAVSDNSTRRTLNDARLFETMPLGDALDNALQENVSPEARPRRAVPSPEDFARRVHSYEILNQYVVGAQWRSLALAAEATILGTPSHDERTLLKLWIYRILALASLRHYVLADRELNRLENATCFAKLVTNGRAPTVVWPFELRVLRARIPALALDDYRASIDRLSALVRACSRQMLRRPETAELNKQRLFRLNLLIVGCLVKLRDATLATDMLRRLCEPPEGAEPDPQLLSAAARLYLQLGAVAEAEALFVRVERIVSKDDVLAQMNRALYAVATDKWEIARDTFAAIHRDHSERIAAANNAAVCELYLGSPQAMLNSLQQLMVESPAAAGAAEVLVLNYCSGLDLHYDGAKLRDAKAKKMIEVGMWAGDGFDTSSFKIH
;
A
#
# COMPACT_ATOMS: atom_id res chain seq x y z
N MET A 1 -23.18 -0.95 28.70
CA MET A 1 -22.68 -0.84 27.31
C MET A 1 -23.01 -2.12 26.58
N SER A 2 -23.77 -2.02 25.49
CA SER A 2 -24.27 -3.17 24.72
C SER A 2 -23.32 -3.59 23.59
N GLY A 3 -22.41 -2.69 23.18
CA GLY A 3 -21.51 -2.92 22.05
C GLY A 3 -20.31 -3.81 22.34
N PRO A 4 -19.68 -4.34 21.28
CA PRO A 4 -18.46 -5.13 21.38
C PRO A 4 -17.32 -4.29 21.98
N PHE A 5 -16.38 -4.97 22.64
CA PHE A 5 -15.22 -4.36 23.30
C PHE A 5 -15.55 -3.33 24.40
N GLY A 6 -16.80 -3.31 24.89
CA GLY A 6 -17.25 -2.31 25.84
C GLY A 6 -17.37 -0.91 25.22
N LEU A 7 -17.64 -0.81 23.92
CA LEU A 7 -17.93 0.45 23.26
C LEU A 7 -19.44 0.71 23.19
N PRO A 8 -19.91 1.97 23.27
CA PRO A 8 -21.30 2.28 22.98
C PRO A 8 -21.56 2.14 21.48
N MET A 9 -22.69 1.53 21.12
CA MET A 9 -23.05 1.20 19.73
C MET A 9 -22.93 2.37 18.73
N PRO A 10 -23.31 3.63 19.07
CA PRO A 10 -23.13 4.77 18.15
C PRO A 10 -21.67 5.07 17.75
N MET A 11 -20.67 4.46 18.38
CA MET A 11 -19.25 4.66 18.03
C MET A 11 -18.75 3.74 16.93
N LEU A 12 -19.54 2.73 16.53
CA LEU A 12 -19.16 1.74 15.51
C LEU A 12 -19.38 2.29 14.09
N THR A 13 -18.87 3.48 13.84
CA THR A 13 -19.07 4.23 12.59
C THR A 13 -17.98 5.28 12.42
N ASP A 14 -17.80 5.77 11.20
CA ASP A 14 -16.97 6.96 10.96
C ASP A 14 -17.65 8.22 11.53
N SER A 15 -16.86 9.15 12.11
CA SER A 15 -17.41 10.34 12.80
C SER A 15 -18.38 11.14 11.93
N TYR A 16 -18.08 11.33 10.64
CA TYR A 16 -18.91 12.12 9.74
C TYR A 16 -20.32 11.55 9.55
N LYS A 17 -20.52 10.25 9.78
CA LYS A 17 -21.84 9.61 9.71
C LYS A 17 -22.77 10.04 10.84
N ALA A 18 -22.21 10.49 11.98
CA ALA A 18 -23.00 11.02 13.09
C ALA A 18 -23.77 12.30 12.69
N SER A 19 -23.25 13.12 11.79
CA SER A 19 -23.91 14.35 11.36
C SER A 19 -24.86 14.19 10.17
N HIS A 20 -24.78 13.06 9.46
CA HIS A 20 -25.49 12.84 8.20
C HIS A 20 -27.00 12.93 8.31
N ALA A 21 -27.61 12.38 9.37
CA ALA A 21 -29.06 12.41 9.52
C ALA A 21 -29.63 13.84 9.54
N GLY A 22 -28.86 14.82 10.01
CA GLY A 22 -29.25 16.23 10.02
C GLY A 22 -29.14 16.95 8.67
N VAL A 23 -28.54 16.31 7.65
CA VAL A 23 -28.33 16.91 6.31
C VAL A 23 -28.93 16.07 5.17
N PHE A 24 -29.36 14.84 5.44
CA PHE A 24 -30.15 14.08 4.48
C PHE A 24 -31.45 14.84 4.17
N PRO A 25 -31.89 14.91 2.90
CA PRO A 25 -33.21 15.45 2.58
C PRO A 25 -34.29 14.60 3.22
N GLU A 26 -35.41 15.24 3.60
CA GLU A 26 -36.60 14.51 4.02
C GLU A 26 -37.02 13.52 2.94
N ALA A 27 -37.28 12.27 3.33
CA ALA A 27 -37.63 11.19 2.44
C ALA A 27 -38.53 10.19 3.16
N GLN A 28 -39.46 9.58 2.42
CA GLN A 28 -40.25 8.45 2.93
C GLN A 28 -39.42 7.16 2.98
N ARG A 29 -38.47 7.01 2.06
CA ARG A 29 -37.63 5.82 1.90
C ARG A 29 -36.31 6.17 1.26
N THR A 30 -35.23 5.56 1.72
CA THR A 30 -33.91 5.61 1.08
C THR A 30 -33.38 4.19 0.92
N VAL A 31 -32.75 3.93 -0.23
CA VAL A 31 -32.18 2.63 -0.56
C VAL A 31 -30.72 2.82 -0.94
N ALA A 32 -29.87 1.96 -0.39
CA ALA A 32 -28.47 1.83 -0.74
C ALA A 32 -28.09 0.37 -0.97
N TYR A 33 -26.96 0.13 -1.60
CA TYR A 33 -26.48 -1.22 -1.89
C TYR A 33 -24.96 -1.33 -1.72
N VAL A 34 -24.48 -2.57 -1.63
CA VAL A 34 -23.05 -2.90 -1.58
C VAL A 34 -22.67 -3.76 -2.79
N GLU A 35 -21.53 -3.46 -3.39
CA GLU A 35 -20.92 -4.19 -4.51
C GLU A 35 -19.40 -4.24 -4.36
N PHE A 36 -18.76 -5.17 -5.09
CA PHE A 36 -17.34 -5.12 -5.42
C PHE A 36 -17.16 -4.46 -6.79
N ARG A 37 -16.20 -3.55 -6.95
CA ARG A 37 -16.06 -2.77 -8.19
C ARG A 37 -15.12 -3.38 -9.22
N HIS A 38 -14.24 -4.29 -8.81
CA HIS A 38 -13.32 -4.96 -9.71
C HIS A 38 -12.92 -6.32 -9.14
N ALA A 39 -12.44 -7.19 -10.00
CA ALA A 39 -11.89 -8.47 -9.61
C ALA A 39 -10.70 -8.32 -8.64
N TYR A 40 -10.35 -9.40 -7.96
CA TYR A 40 -9.18 -9.47 -7.09
C TYR A 40 -7.92 -9.02 -7.83
N GLU A 41 -7.26 -7.98 -7.31
CA GLU A 41 -6.08 -7.32 -7.91
C GLU A 41 -6.29 -6.92 -9.38
N LYS A 42 -7.55 -6.65 -9.77
CA LYS A 42 -7.98 -6.26 -11.12
C LYS A 42 -7.62 -7.27 -12.21
N ASP A 43 -7.59 -8.56 -11.87
CA ASP A 43 -7.44 -9.64 -12.84
C ASP A 43 -8.53 -9.56 -13.93
N SER A 44 -8.10 -9.50 -15.20
CA SER A 44 -8.98 -9.43 -16.37
C SER A 44 -9.41 -10.79 -16.90
N GLU A 45 -8.72 -11.87 -16.52
CA GLU A 45 -8.92 -13.20 -17.08
C GLU A 45 -9.87 -14.04 -16.25
N ASP A 46 -9.74 -13.99 -14.93
CA ASP A 46 -10.71 -14.56 -14.00
C ASP A 46 -11.20 -13.45 -13.06
N THR A 47 -12.49 -13.15 -13.19
CA THR A 47 -13.18 -12.05 -12.49
C THR A 47 -14.07 -12.53 -11.36
N ARG A 48 -14.08 -13.84 -11.09
CA ARG A 48 -14.87 -14.44 -10.01
C ARG A 48 -14.31 -14.04 -8.65
N MET A 49 -15.22 -13.74 -7.74
CA MET A 49 -14.96 -13.40 -6.34
C MET A 49 -15.93 -14.15 -5.44
N VAL A 50 -15.60 -14.30 -4.17
CA VAL A 50 -16.46 -14.96 -3.18
C VAL A 50 -17.08 -13.92 -2.27
N PHE A 51 -18.40 -13.97 -2.08
CA PHE A 51 -19.10 -13.19 -1.06
C PHE A 51 -19.29 -14.01 0.22
N HIS A 52 -18.71 -13.58 1.34
CA HIS A 52 -18.79 -14.29 2.62
C HIS A 52 -18.54 -13.37 3.83
N GLY A 53 -19.11 -13.71 5.00
CA GLY A 53 -18.85 -13.07 6.29
C GLY A 53 -19.92 -12.07 6.77
N LEU A 54 -21.01 -11.89 6.03
CA LEU A 54 -22.14 -11.06 6.43
C LEU A 54 -22.86 -11.58 7.68
N GLN A 55 -23.07 -12.89 7.82
CA GLN A 55 -23.70 -13.51 9.00
C GLN A 55 -22.98 -13.07 10.26
N TYR A 56 -21.65 -13.16 10.27
CA TYR A 56 -20.82 -12.73 11.38
C TYR A 56 -21.02 -11.23 11.69
N VAL A 57 -20.97 -10.38 10.66
CA VAL A 57 -21.18 -8.94 10.81
C VAL A 57 -22.57 -8.63 11.38
N LEU A 58 -23.60 -9.31 10.88
CA LEU A 58 -24.97 -9.15 11.37
C LEU A 58 -25.11 -9.59 12.82
N GLU A 59 -24.65 -10.79 13.18
CA GLU A 59 -24.76 -11.32 14.54
C GLU A 59 -23.96 -10.49 15.56
N GLN A 60 -22.74 -10.07 15.20
CA GLN A 60 -21.85 -9.39 16.14
C GLN A 60 -22.07 -7.89 16.23
N TYR A 61 -22.54 -7.23 15.18
CA TYR A 61 -22.59 -5.77 15.13
C TYR A 61 -24.01 -5.23 14.89
N VAL A 62 -24.74 -5.74 13.90
CA VAL A 62 -26.02 -5.11 13.49
C VAL A 62 -27.21 -5.62 14.32
N GLY A 63 -27.21 -6.91 14.65
CA GLY A 63 -28.25 -7.62 15.39
C GLY A 63 -28.20 -7.41 16.90
N ARG A 64 -27.36 -6.48 17.40
CA ARG A 64 -27.31 -6.12 18.81
C ARG A 64 -28.35 -5.04 19.13
N GLN A 65 -28.96 -5.14 20.31
CA GLN A 65 -29.85 -4.11 20.83
C GLN A 65 -29.04 -2.95 21.39
N TRP A 66 -29.36 -1.74 20.94
CA TRP A 66 -28.84 -0.49 21.43
C TRP A 66 -29.64 -0.08 22.65
N SER A 67 -28.95 0.44 23.67
CA SER A 67 -29.55 0.88 24.93
C SER A 67 -29.51 2.40 25.05
N MET A 68 -30.38 2.96 25.91
CA MET A 68 -30.35 4.39 26.25
C MET A 68 -28.97 4.80 26.79
N GLN A 69 -28.32 3.92 27.57
CA GLN A 69 -26.97 4.16 28.09
C GLN A 69 -25.94 4.35 26.96
N ASP A 70 -26.06 3.61 25.85
CA ASP A 70 -25.13 3.76 24.73
C ASP A 70 -25.28 5.14 24.07
N VAL A 71 -26.50 5.66 23.98
CA VAL A 71 -26.79 6.98 23.43
C VAL A 71 -26.35 8.09 24.38
N GLU A 72 -26.55 7.93 25.68
CA GLU A 72 -26.08 8.88 26.69
C GLU A 72 -24.56 9.02 26.67
N GLN A 73 -23.83 7.90 26.63
CA GLN A 73 -22.36 7.93 26.54
C GLN A 73 -21.87 8.50 25.22
N ALA A 74 -22.53 8.17 24.10
CA ALA A 74 -22.21 8.76 22.81
C ALA A 74 -22.43 10.28 22.80
N ALA A 75 -23.50 10.78 23.42
CA ALA A 75 -23.76 12.22 23.54
C ALA A 75 -22.64 12.90 24.32
N VAL A 76 -22.24 12.36 25.48
CA VAL A 76 -21.10 12.88 26.27
C VAL A 76 -19.80 12.85 25.46
N PHE A 77 -19.53 11.79 24.71
CA PHE A 77 -18.36 11.73 23.83
C PHE A 77 -18.41 12.84 22.78
N PHE A 78 -19.52 12.99 22.06
CA PHE A 78 -19.66 13.96 20.98
C PHE A 78 -19.65 15.42 21.45
N GLU A 79 -19.97 15.71 22.72
CA GLU A 79 -19.75 17.04 23.32
C GLU A 79 -18.27 17.47 23.27
N SER A 80 -17.36 16.51 23.43
CA SER A 80 -15.90 16.74 23.46
C SER A 80 -15.18 16.37 22.16
N HIS A 81 -15.83 15.61 21.27
CA HIS A 81 -15.28 15.22 19.98
C HIS A 81 -15.23 16.44 19.04
N ASN A 82 -14.10 17.13 19.03
CA ASN A 82 -13.97 18.48 18.53
C ASN A 82 -14.31 18.66 17.02
N ALA A 83 -15.28 19.52 16.72
CA ALA A 83 -15.57 20.07 15.40
C ALA A 83 -15.29 21.59 15.36
N GLY A 84 -14.02 21.99 15.22
CA GLY A 84 -13.66 23.41 15.13
C GLY A 84 -13.96 24.22 16.41
N ASN A 85 -13.59 23.67 17.57
CA ASN A 85 -13.86 24.13 18.92
C ASN A 85 -15.34 24.10 19.36
N THR A 86 -16.16 23.29 18.68
CA THR A 86 -17.55 23.01 19.07
C THR A 86 -17.80 21.52 19.20
N ALA A 87 -18.89 21.14 19.85
CA ALA A 87 -19.35 19.75 19.94
C ALA A 87 -19.62 19.16 18.54
N TYR A 88 -19.32 17.88 18.36
CA TYR A 88 -19.68 17.19 17.13
C TYR A 88 -21.20 17.01 17.04
N PRO A 89 -21.82 17.19 15.85
CA PRO A 89 -23.25 16.93 15.69
C PRO A 89 -23.58 15.44 15.89
N PHE A 90 -24.58 15.18 16.73
CA PHE A 90 -25.12 13.83 16.98
C PHE A 90 -26.64 13.91 17.19
N PRO A 91 -27.47 13.22 16.38
CA PRO A 91 -28.93 13.32 16.40
C PRO A 91 -29.50 12.44 17.51
N ARG A 92 -29.17 12.76 18.77
CA ARG A 92 -29.52 11.99 19.98
C ARG A 92 -30.98 11.52 19.99
N GLU A 93 -31.91 12.42 19.73
CA GLU A 93 -33.35 12.16 19.80
C GLU A 93 -33.78 11.08 18.79
N LEU A 94 -33.16 11.03 17.61
CA LEU A 94 -33.45 10.02 16.60
C LEU A 94 -33.03 8.62 17.06
N PHE A 95 -31.89 8.52 17.73
CA PHE A 95 -31.38 7.26 18.30
C PHE A 95 -32.24 6.82 19.50
N GLU A 96 -32.54 7.72 20.44
CA GLU A 96 -33.46 7.43 21.56
C GLU A 96 -34.86 7.02 21.08
N ARG A 97 -35.31 7.57 19.95
CA ARG A 97 -36.59 7.24 19.34
C ARG A 97 -36.62 5.82 18.82
N PHE A 98 -35.66 5.39 17.99
CA PHE A 98 -35.68 4.00 17.49
C PHE A 98 -35.45 2.99 18.61
N ILE A 99 -34.72 3.34 19.67
CA ILE A 99 -34.57 2.44 20.82
C ILE A 99 -35.94 2.14 21.45
N ARG A 100 -36.80 3.15 21.57
CA ARG A 100 -38.17 3.00 22.08
C ARG A 100 -39.10 2.31 21.09
N GLU A 101 -39.06 2.72 19.83
CA GLU A 101 -40.00 2.25 18.80
C GLU A 101 -39.64 0.87 18.24
N ASN A 102 -38.35 0.50 18.28
CA ASN A 102 -37.82 -0.71 17.64
C ASN A 102 -37.00 -1.61 18.60
N ASN A 103 -37.30 -1.52 19.91
CA ASN A 103 -36.70 -2.36 20.95
C ASN A 103 -35.16 -2.39 20.91
N GLY A 104 -34.53 -1.25 20.62
CA GLY A 104 -33.08 -1.11 20.50
C GLY A 104 -32.47 -1.63 19.20
N TYR A 105 -33.21 -2.30 18.32
CA TYR A 105 -32.66 -2.75 17.05
C TYR A 105 -32.57 -1.59 16.05
N PHE A 106 -31.54 -1.59 15.21
CA PHE A 106 -31.34 -0.53 14.22
C PHE A 106 -32.46 -0.56 13.16
N PRO A 107 -33.10 0.58 12.84
CA PRO A 107 -34.35 0.59 12.06
C PRO A 107 -34.10 0.57 10.55
N VAL A 108 -33.56 -0.54 10.04
CA VAL A 108 -33.32 -0.77 8.60
C VAL A 108 -33.73 -2.18 8.19
N ARG A 109 -33.97 -2.37 6.90
CA ARG A 109 -34.12 -3.68 6.26
C ARG A 109 -32.90 -3.99 5.41
N ILE A 110 -32.35 -5.19 5.53
CA ILE A 110 -31.18 -5.66 4.78
C ILE A 110 -31.57 -6.92 3.98
N GLU A 111 -31.33 -6.87 2.68
CA GLU A 111 -31.45 -7.98 1.74
C GLU A 111 -30.06 -8.35 1.23
N ALA A 112 -29.70 -9.63 1.15
CA ALA A 112 -28.35 -10.03 0.74
C ALA A 112 -28.33 -11.36 -0.02
N LEU A 113 -27.28 -11.57 -0.81
CA LEU A 113 -26.98 -12.88 -1.38
C LEU A 113 -26.65 -13.88 -0.28
N ALA A 114 -26.79 -15.17 -0.60
CA ALA A 114 -26.35 -16.23 0.30
C ALA A 114 -24.81 -16.23 0.42
N GLU A 115 -24.28 -16.58 1.59
CA GLU A 115 -22.82 -16.66 1.75
C GLU A 115 -22.22 -17.81 0.95
N GLY A 116 -20.97 -17.66 0.54
CA GLY A 116 -20.28 -18.61 -0.33
C GLY A 116 -20.66 -18.47 -1.80
N SER A 117 -21.56 -17.54 -2.14
CA SER A 117 -21.90 -17.26 -3.54
C SER A 117 -20.70 -16.67 -4.29
N VAL A 118 -20.55 -17.10 -5.53
CA VAL A 118 -19.58 -16.57 -6.49
C VAL A 118 -20.20 -15.39 -7.22
N VAL A 119 -19.52 -14.25 -7.17
CA VAL A 119 -20.00 -12.98 -7.69
C VAL A 119 -18.97 -12.34 -8.61
N TYR A 120 -19.42 -11.36 -9.38
CA TYR A 120 -18.62 -10.61 -10.34
C TYR A 120 -18.62 -9.11 -10.01
N PRO A 121 -17.68 -8.32 -10.55
CA PRO A 121 -17.68 -6.87 -10.37
C PRO A 121 -19.04 -6.27 -10.73
N HIS A 122 -19.54 -5.36 -9.89
CA HIS A 122 -20.85 -4.71 -10.00
C HIS A 122 -22.07 -5.58 -9.70
N THR A 123 -21.89 -6.82 -9.22
CA THR A 123 -22.99 -7.60 -8.62
C THR A 123 -23.38 -6.98 -7.27
N PRO A 124 -24.63 -6.54 -7.06
CA PRO A 124 -25.12 -6.16 -5.74
C PRO A 124 -25.11 -7.37 -4.82
N VAL A 125 -24.32 -7.34 -3.76
CA VAL A 125 -24.25 -8.44 -2.78
C VAL A 125 -25.18 -8.22 -1.59
N MET A 126 -25.56 -6.96 -1.36
CA MET A 126 -26.44 -6.55 -0.27
C MET A 126 -27.16 -5.24 -0.64
N GLN A 127 -28.41 -5.09 -0.19
CA GLN A 127 -29.24 -3.90 -0.32
C GLN A 127 -29.83 -3.53 1.05
N ILE A 128 -29.81 -2.24 1.38
CA ILE A 128 -30.23 -1.70 2.67
C ILE A 128 -31.30 -0.64 2.41
N THR A 129 -32.41 -0.74 3.12
CA THR A 129 -33.53 0.20 3.04
C THR A 129 -33.80 0.79 4.42
N ALA A 130 -33.99 2.11 4.48
CA ALA A 130 -34.48 2.81 5.66
C ALA A 130 -35.73 3.63 5.30
N GLU A 131 -36.70 3.70 6.21
CA GLU A 131 -38.02 4.28 5.94
C GLU A 131 -38.45 5.31 6.99
N GLY A 132 -39.39 6.16 6.61
CA GLY A 132 -40.00 7.19 7.44
C GLY A 132 -38.96 8.13 8.06
N VAL A 133 -39.09 8.36 9.36
CA VAL A 133 -38.19 9.25 10.11
C VAL A 133 -36.74 8.76 10.16
N TYR A 134 -36.49 7.49 9.82
CA TYR A 134 -35.16 6.87 9.82
C TYR A 134 -34.49 6.86 8.45
N ALA A 135 -35.12 7.39 7.41
CA ALA A 135 -34.56 7.40 6.06
C ALA A 135 -33.14 8.02 5.98
N GLY A 136 -32.80 8.97 6.86
CA GLY A 136 -31.45 9.55 6.97
C GLY A 136 -30.38 8.62 7.56
N LEU A 137 -30.75 7.48 8.15
CA LEU A 137 -29.84 6.53 8.80
C LEU A 137 -29.34 5.42 7.88
N VAL A 138 -29.81 5.33 6.63
CA VAL A 138 -29.47 4.22 5.71
C VAL A 138 -27.96 4.00 5.60
N THR A 139 -27.16 5.07 5.57
CA THR A 139 -25.69 5.00 5.43
C THR A 139 -24.92 4.88 6.75
N TYR A 140 -25.59 4.84 7.90
CA TYR A 140 -24.91 4.84 9.21
C TYR A 140 -24.14 3.53 9.44
N LEU A 141 -24.75 2.39 9.11
CA LEU A 141 -24.12 1.07 9.25
C LEU A 141 -23.10 0.74 8.15
N GLU A 142 -22.83 1.64 7.19
CA GLU A 142 -21.88 1.38 6.10
C GLU A 142 -20.51 0.92 6.63
N THR A 143 -19.98 1.56 7.67
CA THR A 143 -18.62 1.26 8.18
C THR A 143 -18.51 -0.19 8.67
N VAL A 144 -19.48 -0.67 9.45
CA VAL A 144 -19.50 -2.06 9.95
C VAL A 144 -19.89 -3.06 8.86
N LEU A 145 -20.87 -2.74 8.02
CA LEU A 145 -21.31 -3.64 6.95
C LEU A 145 -20.23 -3.88 5.90
N LEU A 146 -19.39 -2.87 5.62
CA LEU A 146 -18.28 -3.02 4.70
C LEU A 146 -17.18 -3.95 5.22
N MET A 147 -17.13 -4.30 6.51
CA MET A 147 -16.14 -5.27 7.05
C MET A 147 -16.19 -6.63 6.35
N VAL A 148 -17.30 -6.99 5.69
CA VAL A 148 -17.45 -8.18 4.85
C VAL A 148 -16.40 -8.27 3.74
N TRP A 149 -15.74 -7.15 3.39
CA TRP A 149 -14.62 -7.13 2.45
C TRP A 149 -13.52 -8.12 2.83
N TYR A 150 -13.20 -8.23 4.12
CA TYR A 150 -12.06 -9.00 4.60
C TYR A 150 -12.25 -10.51 4.37
N PRO A 151 -13.28 -11.18 4.94
CA PRO A 151 -13.54 -12.59 4.68
C PRO A 151 -13.77 -12.89 3.19
N SER A 152 -14.43 -11.99 2.46
CA SER A 152 -14.65 -12.14 1.02
C SER A 152 -13.31 -12.18 0.24
N THR A 153 -12.37 -11.29 0.56
CA THR A 153 -11.02 -11.29 -0.04
C THR A 153 -10.25 -12.56 0.32
N VAL A 154 -10.26 -12.99 1.59
CA VAL A 154 -9.53 -14.20 2.02
C VAL A 154 -10.08 -15.45 1.34
N ALA A 155 -11.40 -15.63 1.28
CA ALA A 155 -12.03 -16.75 0.57
C ALA A 155 -11.67 -16.73 -0.93
N THR A 156 -11.63 -15.54 -1.54
CA THR A 156 -11.23 -15.40 -2.94
C THR A 156 -9.76 -15.79 -3.15
N VAL A 157 -8.85 -15.34 -2.29
CA VAL A 157 -7.42 -15.73 -2.33
C VAL A 157 -7.26 -17.24 -2.21
N ALA A 158 -7.97 -17.88 -1.28
CA ALA A 158 -7.95 -19.33 -1.12
C ALA A 158 -8.41 -20.06 -2.41
N ARG A 159 -9.47 -19.58 -3.07
CA ARG A 159 -9.91 -20.15 -4.37
C ARG A 159 -8.91 -19.94 -5.50
N ARG A 160 -8.17 -18.83 -5.52
CA ARG A 160 -7.09 -18.61 -6.51
C ARG A 160 -5.94 -19.59 -6.30
N ALA A 161 -5.54 -19.82 -5.05
CA ALA A 161 -4.54 -20.83 -4.73
C ALA A 161 -5.02 -22.26 -5.07
N TRP A 162 -6.28 -22.58 -4.76
CA TRP A 162 -6.90 -23.85 -5.12
C TRP A 162 -6.87 -24.10 -6.62
N THR A 163 -7.17 -23.09 -7.45
CA THR A 163 -7.18 -23.23 -8.91
C THR A 163 -5.80 -23.69 -9.42
N SER A 164 -4.73 -23.05 -8.95
CA SER A 164 -3.35 -23.44 -9.30
C SER A 164 -3.00 -24.85 -8.83
N LEU A 165 -3.39 -25.22 -7.60
CA LEU A 165 -3.15 -26.56 -7.07
C LEU A 165 -3.94 -27.62 -7.85
N ALA A 166 -5.24 -27.39 -8.07
CA ALA A 166 -6.13 -28.32 -8.76
C ALA A 166 -5.67 -28.61 -10.19
N GLU A 167 -5.15 -27.60 -10.91
CA GLU A 167 -4.58 -27.77 -12.24
C GLU A 167 -3.41 -28.78 -12.21
N GLN A 168 -2.48 -28.61 -11.26
CA GLN A 168 -1.30 -29.48 -11.15
C GLN A 168 -1.66 -30.86 -10.58
N TYR A 169 -2.67 -30.93 -9.71
CA TYR A 169 -3.23 -32.18 -9.19
C TYR A 169 -3.87 -33.03 -10.29
N ALA A 170 -4.69 -32.42 -11.13
CA ALA A 170 -5.30 -33.12 -12.26
C ALA A 170 -4.25 -33.72 -13.19
N ARG A 171 -3.13 -33.01 -13.39
CA ARG A 171 -2.01 -33.41 -14.26
C ARG A 171 -1.11 -34.49 -13.64
N THR A 172 -0.86 -34.44 -12.34
CA THR A 172 0.28 -35.17 -11.74
C THR A 172 -0.06 -36.11 -10.60
N VAL A 173 -1.30 -36.08 -10.09
CA VAL A 173 -1.74 -36.87 -8.92
C VAL A 173 -2.75 -37.92 -9.37
N ASP A 174 -2.59 -39.16 -8.94
CA ASP A 174 -3.51 -40.27 -9.27
C ASP A 174 -4.91 -40.00 -8.68
N ASP A 175 -5.94 -40.56 -9.32
CA ASP A 175 -7.33 -40.19 -9.03
C ASP A 175 -7.77 -40.60 -7.62
N ASP A 176 -7.21 -41.70 -7.09
CA ASP A 176 -7.42 -42.19 -5.71
C ASP A 176 -6.73 -41.33 -4.63
N MET A 177 -5.85 -40.41 -5.03
CA MET A 177 -5.13 -39.49 -4.13
C MET A 177 -5.62 -38.03 -4.21
N GLN A 178 -6.60 -37.74 -5.07
CA GLN A 178 -7.17 -36.39 -5.23
C GLN A 178 -7.78 -35.84 -3.95
N TRP A 179 -8.23 -36.70 -3.04
CA TRP A 179 -8.78 -36.30 -1.73
C TRP A 179 -7.78 -35.49 -0.90
N THR A 180 -6.47 -35.64 -1.13
CA THR A 180 -5.44 -34.90 -0.39
C THR A 180 -5.32 -33.43 -0.78
N LEU A 181 -5.99 -32.98 -1.85
CA LEU A 181 -5.92 -31.60 -2.33
C LEU A 181 -6.40 -30.58 -1.28
N SER A 182 -7.43 -30.93 -0.50
CA SER A 182 -8.01 -30.05 0.53
C SER A 182 -7.04 -29.70 1.66
N SER A 183 -5.99 -30.49 1.86
CA SER A 183 -4.99 -30.27 2.91
C SER A 183 -3.71 -29.59 2.41
N ARG A 184 -3.65 -29.14 1.14
CA ARG A 184 -2.38 -28.67 0.54
C ARG A 184 -2.06 -27.21 0.76
N LEU A 185 -3.02 -26.41 1.17
CA LEU A 185 -2.75 -25.07 1.68
C LEU A 185 -3.26 -24.97 3.11
N HIS A 186 -2.30 -24.86 4.03
CA HIS A 186 -2.53 -24.76 5.45
C HIS A 186 -2.48 -23.30 5.88
N ASP A 187 -3.45 -22.87 6.67
CA ASP A 187 -3.45 -21.53 7.25
C ASP A 187 -2.50 -21.45 8.46
N PHE A 188 -1.43 -20.67 8.32
CA PHE A 188 -0.43 -20.35 9.37
C PHE A 188 -0.57 -18.90 9.87
N GLY A 189 -1.70 -18.26 9.63
CA GLY A 189 -1.87 -16.82 9.68
C GLY A 189 -2.19 -16.23 11.05
N PHE A 190 -2.56 -17.03 12.06
CA PHE A 190 -3.03 -16.49 13.34
C PHE A 190 -2.07 -15.45 13.95
N ARG A 191 -0.79 -15.78 14.09
CA ARG A 191 0.22 -14.87 14.66
C ARG A 191 0.51 -13.63 13.80
N GLY A 192 0.10 -13.64 12.53
CA GLY A 192 0.24 -12.51 11.61
C GLY A 192 -0.95 -11.56 11.61
N CYS A 193 -2.07 -11.92 12.24
CA CYS A 193 -3.26 -11.08 12.32
C CYS A 193 -3.12 -9.97 13.36
N THR A 194 -3.83 -8.86 13.17
CA THR A 194 -3.86 -7.74 14.13
C THR A 194 -4.71 -8.01 15.37
N CYS A 195 -5.68 -8.92 15.28
CA CYS A 195 -6.54 -9.30 16.40
C CYS A 195 -7.13 -10.71 16.22
N VAL A 196 -7.70 -11.25 17.31
CA VAL A 196 -8.31 -12.60 17.33
C VAL A 196 -9.53 -12.69 16.42
N GLU A 197 -10.34 -11.64 16.35
CA GLU A 197 -11.51 -11.60 15.49
C GLU A 197 -11.14 -11.71 14.01
N GLN A 198 -10.11 -10.99 13.58
CA GLN A 198 -9.57 -11.10 12.23
C GLN A 198 -9.11 -12.53 11.93
N ALA A 199 -8.35 -13.15 12.84
CA ALA A 199 -7.89 -14.53 12.67
C ALA A 199 -9.05 -15.52 12.57
N MET A 200 -10.09 -15.36 13.39
CA MET A 200 -11.28 -16.20 13.38
C MET A 200 -12.06 -16.11 12.06
N VAL A 201 -12.40 -14.89 11.64
CA VAL A 201 -13.23 -14.64 10.45
C VAL A 201 -12.45 -14.94 9.16
N GLY A 202 -11.18 -14.55 9.10
CA GLY A 202 -10.30 -14.82 7.96
C GLY A 202 -9.98 -16.30 7.82
N GLY A 203 -9.62 -16.97 8.92
CA GLY A 203 -9.36 -18.41 8.88
C GLY A 203 -10.61 -19.22 8.51
N ALA A 204 -11.80 -18.83 8.97
CA ALA A 204 -13.05 -19.48 8.57
C ALA A 204 -13.32 -19.30 7.06
N ALA A 205 -12.98 -18.14 6.50
CA ALA A 205 -13.07 -17.90 5.06
C ALA A 205 -12.11 -18.78 4.23
N HIS A 206 -10.87 -18.97 4.69
CA HIS A 206 -9.93 -19.94 4.10
C HIS A 206 -10.48 -21.36 4.13
N LEU A 207 -11.09 -21.72 5.27
CA LEU A 207 -11.70 -23.03 5.44
C LEU A 207 -12.85 -23.29 4.45
N LEU A 208 -13.45 -22.30 3.80
CA LEU A 208 -14.43 -22.60 2.73
C LEU A 208 -13.83 -23.38 1.54
N THR A 209 -12.51 -23.32 1.37
CA THR A 209 -11.80 -23.95 0.26
C THR A 209 -10.88 -25.09 0.71
N PHE A 210 -10.17 -24.92 1.81
CA PHE A 210 -9.21 -25.90 2.33
C PHE A 210 -9.63 -26.40 3.72
N GLU A 211 -8.99 -27.46 4.18
CA GLU A 211 -9.25 -28.07 5.49
C GLU A 211 -8.09 -27.88 6.48
N GLY A 212 -6.90 -27.52 5.99
CA GLY A 212 -5.72 -27.31 6.82
C GLY A 212 -5.67 -25.93 7.48
N THR A 213 -5.60 -25.87 8.82
CA THR A 213 -5.35 -24.62 9.57
C THR A 213 -4.71 -24.87 10.93
N ASP A 214 -3.77 -24.01 11.33
CA ASP A 214 -3.26 -23.89 12.70
C ASP A 214 -3.92 -22.73 13.46
N THR A 215 -4.79 -21.95 12.78
CA THR A 215 -5.61 -20.91 13.39
C THR A 215 -6.79 -21.55 14.11
N MET A 216 -6.52 -22.14 15.29
CA MET A 216 -7.51 -22.92 16.06
C MET A 216 -8.82 -22.16 16.34
N VAL A 217 -8.75 -20.82 16.51
CA VAL A 217 -9.95 -20.00 16.74
C VAL A 217 -10.91 -20.05 15.53
N ALA A 218 -10.38 -20.10 14.31
CA ALA A 218 -11.17 -20.24 13.10
C ALA A 218 -11.78 -21.64 12.98
N ALA A 219 -10.97 -22.69 13.22
CA ALA A 219 -11.44 -24.07 13.21
C ALA A 219 -12.57 -24.29 14.22
N TYR A 220 -12.40 -23.82 15.46
CA TYR A 220 -13.40 -23.93 16.52
C TYR A 220 -14.69 -23.19 16.14
N HIS A 221 -14.56 -21.95 15.63
CA HIS A 221 -15.71 -21.17 15.20
C HIS A 221 -16.47 -21.86 14.07
N ALA A 222 -15.79 -22.26 13.00
CA ALA A 222 -16.44 -22.91 11.87
C ALA A 222 -17.11 -24.24 12.28
N GLN A 223 -16.45 -25.07 13.10
CA GLN A 223 -17.01 -26.35 13.56
C GLN A 223 -18.24 -26.15 14.46
N PHE A 224 -18.09 -25.44 15.59
CA PHE A 224 -19.11 -25.42 16.63
C PHE A 224 -20.14 -24.31 16.44
N ARG A 225 -19.73 -23.16 15.90
CA ARG A 225 -20.66 -22.03 15.69
C ARG A 225 -21.38 -22.12 14.35
N LEU A 226 -20.70 -22.53 13.28
CA LEU A 226 -21.26 -22.50 11.92
C LEU A 226 -21.69 -23.87 11.38
N ASN A 227 -21.23 -24.98 11.98
CA ASN A 227 -21.47 -26.34 11.44
C ASN A 227 -22.06 -27.34 12.45
N GLY A 228 -22.62 -26.86 13.56
CA GLY A 228 -23.31 -27.72 14.54
C GLY A 228 -22.42 -28.79 15.18
N GLY A 229 -21.11 -28.52 15.31
CA GLY A 229 -20.12 -29.41 15.90
C GLY A 229 -19.50 -30.42 14.93
N ARG A 230 -19.97 -30.50 13.67
CA ARG A 230 -19.36 -31.35 12.65
C ARG A 230 -18.00 -30.81 12.24
N ALA A 231 -17.00 -31.70 12.19
CA ALA A 231 -15.62 -31.34 11.89
C ALA A 231 -15.50 -30.69 10.49
N VAL A 232 -14.73 -29.60 10.42
CA VAL A 232 -14.50 -28.83 9.19
C VAL A 232 -13.02 -28.62 8.87
N ALA A 233 -12.14 -28.86 9.84
CA ALA A 233 -10.73 -28.51 9.75
C ALA A 233 -9.84 -29.60 10.39
N SER A 234 -8.58 -29.62 9.99
CA SER A 234 -7.57 -30.55 10.49
C SER A 234 -6.20 -29.89 10.60
N SER A 235 -5.35 -30.45 11.46
CA SER A 235 -3.92 -30.15 11.53
C SER A 235 -3.13 -31.39 11.95
N VAL A 236 -1.81 -31.29 11.91
CA VAL A 236 -0.86 -32.33 12.29
C VAL A 236 0.06 -31.82 13.41
N PRO A 237 0.56 -32.68 14.30
CA PRO A 237 1.64 -32.31 15.20
C PRO A 237 2.83 -31.75 14.42
N ALA A 238 3.31 -30.58 14.81
CA ALA A 238 4.38 -29.87 14.12
C ALA A 238 5.37 -29.26 15.12
N THR A 239 6.65 -29.22 14.75
CA THR A 239 7.64 -28.43 15.51
C THR A 239 7.72 -27.00 15.00
N GLU A 240 8.10 -26.10 15.90
CA GLU A 240 8.70 -24.80 15.57
C GLU A 240 10.14 -24.75 16.11
N HIS A 241 10.90 -23.71 15.78
CA HIS A 241 12.32 -23.62 16.14
C HIS A 241 12.59 -23.74 17.64
N SER A 242 11.67 -23.30 18.51
CA SER A 242 11.82 -23.41 19.97
C SER A 242 11.97 -24.87 20.42
N VAL A 243 11.19 -25.78 19.84
CA VAL A 243 11.28 -27.22 20.09
C VAL A 243 12.62 -27.76 19.59
N MET A 244 13.03 -27.38 18.38
CA MET A 244 14.31 -27.82 17.80
C MET A 244 15.50 -27.40 18.66
N MET A 245 15.50 -26.17 19.17
CA MET A 245 16.54 -25.60 20.03
C MET A 245 16.52 -26.12 21.46
N ALA A 246 15.39 -26.63 21.96
CA ALA A 246 15.27 -27.14 23.33
C ALA A 246 16.00 -28.47 23.53
N HIS A 247 16.24 -29.23 22.46
CA HIS A 247 17.03 -30.45 22.49
C HIS A 247 18.53 -30.15 22.31
N LYS A 248 19.38 -31.09 22.74
CA LYS A 248 20.84 -30.96 22.60
C LYS A 248 21.29 -30.78 21.15
N ASP A 249 20.56 -31.39 20.21
CA ASP A 249 20.76 -31.27 18.77
C ASP A 249 19.42 -31.51 18.03
N GLU A 250 19.30 -31.02 16.78
CA GLU A 250 18.08 -31.17 15.97
C GLU A 250 17.70 -32.64 15.75
N ARG A 251 18.69 -33.54 15.67
CA ARG A 251 18.45 -34.98 15.47
C ARG A 251 17.64 -35.57 16.61
N GLN A 252 17.95 -35.20 17.85
CA GLN A 252 17.19 -35.64 19.02
C GLN A 252 15.76 -35.10 19.02
N ALA A 253 15.54 -33.85 18.59
CA ALA A 253 14.20 -33.29 18.43
C ALA A 253 13.38 -34.07 17.39
N VAL A 254 13.97 -34.36 16.21
CA VAL A 254 13.29 -35.15 15.18
C VAL A 254 13.01 -36.58 15.65
N LEU A 255 13.95 -37.24 16.33
CA LEU A 255 13.71 -38.56 16.92
C LEU A 255 12.57 -38.53 17.94
N ALA A 256 12.52 -37.51 18.81
CA ALA A 256 11.42 -37.37 19.76
C ALA A 256 10.06 -37.22 19.05
N MET A 257 10.00 -36.46 17.96
CA MET A 257 8.79 -36.37 17.12
C MET A 257 8.41 -37.70 16.48
N ILE A 258 9.39 -38.46 15.97
CA ILE A 258 9.16 -39.81 15.42
C ILE A 258 8.66 -40.78 16.51
N GLU A 259 9.21 -40.71 17.73
CA GLU A 259 8.74 -41.52 18.85
C GLU A 259 7.33 -41.12 19.30
N ALA A 260 6.97 -39.84 19.27
CA ALA A 260 5.66 -39.40 19.73
C ALA A 260 4.55 -39.59 18.68
N TYR A 261 4.85 -39.31 17.41
CA TYR A 261 3.84 -39.13 16.36
C TYR A 261 4.18 -39.83 15.04
N GLY A 262 5.26 -40.64 15.01
CA GLY A 262 5.79 -41.21 13.76
C GLY A 262 4.94 -42.28 13.09
N ASP A 263 3.86 -42.74 13.73
CA ASP A 263 2.83 -43.61 13.15
C ASP A 263 1.71 -42.83 12.43
N GLY A 264 1.63 -41.51 12.64
CA GLY A 264 0.74 -40.59 11.95
C GLY A 264 1.46 -39.66 10.96
N ALA A 265 0.83 -38.54 10.63
CA ALA A 265 1.45 -37.45 9.89
C ALA A 265 1.97 -36.38 10.87
N PHE A 266 3.20 -35.91 10.68
CA PHE A 266 3.80 -34.87 11.53
C PHE A 266 4.79 -34.02 10.74
N ALA A 267 4.97 -32.76 11.12
CA ALA A 267 5.90 -31.85 10.47
C ALA A 267 7.10 -31.50 11.36
N CYS A 268 8.29 -31.38 10.77
CA CYS A 268 9.47 -30.90 11.46
C CYS A 268 10.12 -29.76 10.69
N VAL A 269 10.29 -28.61 11.35
CA VAL A 269 11.19 -27.56 10.84
C VAL A 269 12.62 -28.07 10.92
N MET A 270 13.38 -27.94 9.83
CA MET A 270 14.68 -28.60 9.64
C MET A 270 15.82 -27.66 9.28
N ASP A 271 15.58 -26.35 9.32
CA ASP A 271 16.54 -25.30 8.98
C ASP A 271 16.89 -24.41 10.17
N THR A 272 16.86 -24.93 11.40
CA THR A 272 17.21 -24.15 12.61
C THR A 272 18.66 -23.66 12.57
N TYR A 273 19.57 -24.47 12.00
CA TYR A 273 21.00 -24.13 11.91
C TYR A 273 21.55 -24.23 10.48
N ASP A 274 21.37 -25.36 9.81
CA ASP A 274 21.90 -25.62 8.47
C ASP A 274 21.03 -26.67 7.76
N TYR A 275 20.13 -26.20 6.90
CA TYR A 275 19.19 -27.05 6.18
C TYR A 275 19.89 -28.08 5.28
N ALA A 276 20.95 -27.67 4.58
CA ALA A 276 21.68 -28.56 3.68
C ALA A 276 22.34 -29.71 4.45
N ARG A 277 22.96 -29.41 5.60
CA ARG A 277 23.53 -30.43 6.48
C ARG A 277 22.46 -31.31 7.12
N ALA A 278 21.33 -30.73 7.53
CA ALA A 278 20.19 -31.46 8.08
C ALA A 278 19.68 -32.50 7.06
N LEU A 279 19.49 -32.11 5.81
CA LEU A 279 19.09 -33.01 4.72
C LEU A 279 20.16 -34.05 4.37
N ALA A 280 21.45 -33.68 4.37
CA ALA A 280 22.54 -34.56 3.96
C ALA A 280 22.97 -35.57 5.03
N GLN A 281 22.85 -35.24 6.31
CA GLN A 281 23.42 -36.03 7.41
C GLN A 281 22.36 -36.45 8.45
N MET A 282 21.51 -35.53 8.88
CA MET A 282 20.53 -35.81 9.94
C MET A 282 19.37 -36.66 9.44
N LEU A 283 18.79 -36.30 8.27
CA LEU A 283 17.66 -37.02 7.70
C LEU A 283 17.97 -38.51 7.43
N PRO A 284 19.12 -38.88 6.83
CA PRO A 284 19.54 -40.29 6.73
C PRO A 284 19.70 -40.97 8.10
N ALA A 285 20.23 -40.25 9.09
CA ALA A 285 20.51 -40.81 10.42
C ALA A 285 19.26 -41.14 11.24
N VAL A 286 18.09 -40.57 10.89
CA VAL A 286 16.80 -40.89 11.53
C VAL A 286 15.90 -41.77 10.67
N ALA A 287 16.33 -42.08 9.43
CA ALA A 287 15.50 -42.70 8.41
C ALA A 287 15.02 -44.10 8.79
N GLU A 288 15.91 -44.95 9.31
CA GLU A 288 15.56 -46.30 9.76
C GLU A 288 14.44 -46.24 10.79
N ARG A 289 14.57 -45.35 11.79
CA ARG A 289 13.58 -45.22 12.85
C ARG A 289 12.25 -44.68 12.33
N LYS A 290 12.29 -43.68 11.44
CA LYS A 290 11.10 -43.14 10.79
C LYS A 290 10.36 -44.22 9.99
N LEU A 291 11.09 -45.03 9.20
CA LEU A 291 10.51 -46.09 8.38
C LEU A 291 9.91 -47.21 9.25
N GLN A 292 10.52 -47.54 10.39
CA GLN A 292 9.95 -48.49 11.36
C GLN A 292 8.60 -48.04 11.93
N ARG A 293 8.35 -46.72 12.08
CA ARG A 293 7.07 -46.21 12.59
C ARG A 293 5.99 -46.15 11.51
N GLY A 294 6.36 -45.97 10.25
CA GLY A 294 5.48 -46.15 9.09
C GLY A 294 4.62 -44.95 8.69
N GLY A 295 4.58 -43.87 9.48
CA GLY A 295 3.83 -42.65 9.18
C GLY A 295 4.49 -41.72 8.16
N VAL A 296 3.91 -40.53 7.98
CA VAL A 296 4.33 -39.52 7.01
C VAL A 296 5.04 -38.35 7.69
N MET A 297 6.30 -38.12 7.32
CA MET A 297 7.07 -36.97 7.81
C MET A 297 6.98 -35.82 6.79
N LEU A 298 6.53 -34.65 7.25
CA LEU A 298 6.59 -33.42 6.47
C LEU A 298 7.87 -32.66 6.83
N ILE A 299 8.79 -32.59 5.87
CA ILE A 299 10.02 -31.80 5.98
C ILE A 299 9.64 -30.33 5.75
N ARG A 300 10.00 -29.44 6.67
CA ARG A 300 9.64 -28.03 6.60
C ARG A 300 10.89 -27.14 6.54
N PRO A 301 11.24 -26.60 5.37
CA PRO A 301 12.06 -25.39 5.28
C PRO A 301 11.25 -24.14 5.65
N ASP A 302 11.89 -23.19 6.32
CA ASP A 302 11.31 -21.91 6.78
C ASP A 302 12.20 -20.70 6.42
N SER A 303 13.21 -20.90 5.55
CA SER A 303 14.15 -19.88 5.10
C SER A 303 14.77 -20.21 3.73
N GLY A 304 15.38 -19.21 3.07
CA GLY A 304 16.03 -19.34 1.76
C GLY A 304 15.08 -19.05 0.58
N ASP A 305 15.52 -19.34 -0.65
CA ASP A 305 14.62 -19.29 -1.81
C ASP A 305 13.62 -20.46 -1.73
N PRO A 306 12.30 -20.20 -1.75
CA PRO A 306 11.30 -21.25 -1.57
C PRO A 306 11.31 -22.34 -2.64
N VAL A 307 11.71 -22.04 -3.88
CA VAL A 307 11.77 -23.04 -4.95
C VAL A 307 12.96 -23.97 -4.71
N ASP A 308 14.13 -23.40 -4.46
CA ASP A 308 15.35 -24.17 -4.24
C ASP A 308 15.26 -25.02 -2.97
N ALA A 309 14.72 -24.48 -1.88
CA ALA A 309 14.58 -25.20 -0.61
C ALA A 309 13.65 -26.41 -0.73
N VAL A 310 12.53 -26.27 -1.46
CA VAL A 310 11.59 -27.37 -1.70
C VAL A 310 12.23 -28.46 -2.57
N LEU A 311 12.90 -28.10 -3.66
CA LEU A 311 13.56 -29.09 -4.54
C LEU A 311 14.70 -29.82 -3.81
N GLN A 312 15.54 -29.10 -3.05
CA GLN A 312 16.58 -29.72 -2.23
C GLN A 312 16.00 -30.74 -1.24
N GLY A 313 14.91 -30.37 -0.57
CA GLY A 313 14.19 -31.25 0.34
C GLY A 313 13.61 -32.49 -0.35
N LEU A 314 12.98 -32.32 -1.52
CA LEU A 314 12.41 -33.44 -2.30
C LEU A 314 13.49 -34.43 -2.76
N HIS A 315 14.61 -33.93 -3.30
CA HIS A 315 15.72 -34.80 -3.71
C HIS A 315 16.36 -35.52 -2.52
N ALA A 316 16.49 -34.86 -1.37
CA ALA A 316 16.99 -35.50 -0.16
C ALA A 316 16.03 -36.58 0.34
N ALA A 317 14.73 -36.29 0.36
CA ALA A 317 13.71 -37.25 0.76
C ALA A 317 13.65 -38.46 -0.19
N GLU A 318 13.76 -38.25 -1.50
CA GLU A 318 13.84 -39.32 -2.50
C GLU A 318 15.07 -40.20 -2.28
N ARG A 319 16.23 -39.59 -2.04
CA ARG A 319 17.48 -40.33 -1.78
C ARG A 319 17.41 -41.19 -0.52
N VAL A 320 16.73 -40.69 0.52
CA VAL A 320 16.69 -41.32 1.85
C VAL A 320 15.56 -42.35 1.97
N PHE A 321 14.37 -42.03 1.48
CA PHE A 321 13.17 -42.86 1.65
C PHE A 321 12.76 -43.60 0.38
N GLY A 322 13.31 -43.22 -0.77
CA GLY A 322 12.89 -43.70 -2.08
C GLY A 322 11.64 -42.99 -2.61
N SER A 323 11.28 -43.32 -3.84
CA SER A 323 10.07 -42.85 -4.50
C SER A 323 9.48 -43.95 -5.38
N THR A 324 8.20 -43.81 -5.71
CA THR A 324 7.50 -44.62 -6.71
C THR A 324 7.00 -43.73 -7.83
N THR A 325 7.02 -44.21 -9.07
CA THR A 325 6.34 -43.52 -10.18
C THR A 325 4.87 -43.90 -10.20
N ASN A 326 4.00 -42.89 -10.16
CA ASN A 326 2.55 -43.07 -10.16
C ASN A 326 1.99 -43.34 -11.57
N ALA A 327 0.69 -43.58 -11.69
CA ALA A 327 0.07 -43.92 -12.98
C ALA A 327 0.17 -42.77 -14.01
N LYS A 328 0.31 -41.52 -13.54
CA LYS A 328 0.51 -40.33 -14.40
C LYS A 328 1.98 -40.06 -14.75
N GLY A 329 2.92 -40.92 -14.35
CA GLY A 329 4.34 -40.83 -14.72
C GLY A 329 5.19 -39.91 -13.83
N PHE A 330 4.67 -39.47 -12.68
CA PHE A 330 5.35 -38.59 -11.75
C PHE A 330 5.86 -39.33 -10.52
N ARG A 331 7.00 -38.90 -9.98
CA ARG A 331 7.60 -39.49 -8.78
C ARG A 331 6.87 -39.03 -7.53
N VAL A 332 6.58 -39.98 -6.65
CA VAL A 332 5.93 -39.78 -5.35
C VAL A 332 6.87 -40.28 -4.26
N ILE A 333 7.21 -39.42 -3.29
CA ILE A 333 8.13 -39.77 -2.20
C ILE A 333 7.46 -40.76 -1.24
N THR A 334 8.21 -41.79 -0.84
CA THR A 334 7.71 -42.82 0.09
C THR A 334 7.67 -42.29 1.52
N GLY A 335 6.47 -42.11 2.07
CA GLY A 335 6.27 -41.77 3.48
C GLY A 335 6.84 -40.40 3.91
N ALA A 336 7.17 -39.51 2.98
CA ALA A 336 7.56 -38.15 3.29
C ALA A 336 6.96 -37.17 2.29
N SER A 337 6.80 -35.92 2.72
CA SER A 337 6.36 -34.80 1.90
C SER A 337 7.12 -33.55 2.34
N LEU A 338 7.07 -32.50 1.53
CA LEU A 338 7.57 -31.18 1.91
C LEU A 338 6.39 -30.31 2.32
N ILE A 339 6.60 -29.38 3.25
CA ILE A 339 5.70 -28.27 3.52
C ILE A 339 6.48 -26.95 3.55
N GLN A 340 6.26 -26.09 2.56
CA GLN A 340 6.87 -24.75 2.53
C GLN A 340 6.00 -23.79 3.34
N GLY A 341 6.52 -23.25 4.45
CA GLY A 341 5.78 -22.34 5.34
C GLY A 341 6.13 -20.87 5.20
N ASP A 342 7.33 -20.56 4.66
CA ASP A 342 7.82 -19.19 4.51
C ASP A 342 7.59 -18.63 3.10
N GLY A 343 7.32 -17.33 3.00
CA GLY A 343 7.21 -16.62 1.72
C GLY A 343 6.09 -17.08 0.77
N VAL A 344 5.11 -17.84 1.24
CA VAL A 344 4.02 -18.37 0.40
C VAL A 344 3.00 -17.27 0.05
N THR A 345 2.77 -17.08 -1.24
CA THR A 345 1.70 -16.29 -1.86
C THR A 345 1.08 -17.12 -2.99
N PRO A 346 -0.08 -16.75 -3.58
CA PRO A 346 -0.62 -17.49 -4.72
C PRO A 346 0.37 -17.58 -5.89
N GLU A 347 1.19 -16.54 -6.10
CA GLU A 347 2.22 -16.49 -7.14
C GLU A 347 3.42 -17.37 -6.80
N SER A 348 3.96 -17.30 -5.58
CA SER A 348 5.10 -18.15 -5.20
C SER A 348 4.71 -19.63 -5.12
N LEU A 349 3.50 -19.94 -4.65
CA LEU A 349 2.93 -21.29 -4.69
C LEU A 349 2.91 -21.84 -6.12
N ARG A 350 2.43 -21.06 -7.10
CA ARG A 350 2.42 -21.48 -8.50
C ARG A 350 3.84 -21.74 -9.03
N ARG A 351 4.78 -20.85 -8.71
CA ARG A 351 6.21 -21.01 -9.09
C ARG A 351 6.81 -22.29 -8.53
N ILE A 352 6.56 -22.62 -7.26
CA ILE A 352 7.07 -23.83 -6.62
C ILE A 352 6.43 -25.06 -7.28
N LEU A 353 5.11 -25.08 -7.45
CA LEU A 353 4.43 -26.20 -8.11
C LEU A 353 4.97 -26.45 -9.53
N ASP A 354 5.15 -25.40 -10.33
CA ASP A 354 5.68 -25.53 -11.68
C ASP A 354 7.11 -26.08 -11.69
N ALA A 355 7.93 -25.74 -10.69
CA ALA A 355 9.28 -26.29 -10.54
C ALA A 355 9.26 -27.77 -10.12
N VAL A 356 8.44 -28.12 -9.13
CA VAL A 356 8.26 -29.50 -8.64
C VAL A 356 7.81 -30.43 -9.76
N VAL A 357 6.80 -30.00 -10.52
CA VAL A 357 6.26 -30.77 -11.66
C VAL A 357 7.27 -30.87 -12.79
N ARG A 358 8.01 -29.80 -13.08
CA ARG A 358 9.07 -29.80 -14.11
C ARG A 358 10.22 -30.75 -13.76
N ASP A 359 10.54 -30.89 -12.48
CA ASP A 359 11.54 -31.84 -11.99
C ASP A 359 11.04 -33.31 -12.03
N GLY A 360 9.74 -33.51 -12.30
CA GLY A 360 9.13 -34.83 -12.45
C GLY A 360 8.56 -35.40 -11.15
N PHE A 361 8.44 -34.58 -10.10
CA PHE A 361 7.70 -34.94 -8.89
C PHE A 361 6.21 -34.63 -9.02
N SER A 362 5.38 -35.44 -8.37
CA SER A 362 3.94 -35.19 -8.28
C SER A 362 3.65 -34.00 -7.37
N ALA A 363 2.62 -33.21 -7.68
CA ALA A 363 2.19 -32.09 -6.84
C ALA A 363 1.78 -32.51 -5.41
N GLN A 364 1.46 -33.80 -5.19
CA GLN A 364 1.18 -34.32 -3.85
C GLN A 364 2.40 -34.45 -2.93
N CYS A 365 3.62 -34.30 -3.45
CA CYS A 365 4.84 -34.33 -2.66
C CYS A 365 5.11 -33.02 -1.91
N VAL A 366 4.32 -31.97 -2.16
CA VAL A 366 4.47 -30.68 -1.50
C VAL A 366 3.11 -30.18 -0.97
N ALA A 367 3.14 -29.62 0.23
CA ALA A 367 2.10 -28.82 0.83
C ALA A 367 2.63 -27.41 1.10
N PHE A 368 1.74 -26.49 1.43
CA PHE A 368 2.07 -25.09 1.64
C PHE A 368 1.46 -24.62 2.94
N GLY A 369 2.20 -23.82 3.70
CA GLY A 369 1.70 -23.05 4.82
C GLY A 369 1.70 -21.57 4.46
N MET A 370 0.55 -20.90 4.55
CA MET A 370 0.43 -19.49 4.18
C MET A 370 -0.02 -18.68 5.39
N GLY A 371 0.87 -17.80 5.85
CA GLY A 371 0.65 -16.99 7.05
C GLY A 371 0.13 -15.59 6.74
N GLY A 372 0.99 -14.58 6.94
CA GLY A 372 0.60 -13.18 6.78
C GLY A 372 0.08 -12.81 5.38
N ALA A 373 0.52 -13.50 4.32
CA ALA A 373 -0.02 -13.27 2.98
C ALA A 373 -1.49 -13.67 2.84
N LEU A 374 -1.96 -14.66 3.61
CA LEU A 374 -3.34 -15.15 3.58
C LEU A 374 -4.25 -14.27 4.42
N LEU A 375 -3.88 -14.01 5.68
CA LEU A 375 -4.78 -13.38 6.66
C LEU A 375 -4.49 -11.90 6.93
N GLN A 376 -3.34 -11.33 6.53
CA GLN A 376 -2.94 -9.97 6.92
C GLN A 376 -2.64 -9.04 5.74
N LYS A 377 -1.93 -9.49 4.71
CA LYS A 377 -1.52 -8.68 3.55
C LYS A 377 -2.63 -8.57 2.49
N VAL A 378 -3.88 -8.46 2.95
CA VAL A 378 -5.07 -8.19 2.13
C VAL A 378 -5.62 -6.81 2.49
N ASN A 379 -6.24 -6.12 1.53
CA ASN A 379 -6.82 -4.80 1.77
C ASN A 379 -8.18 -4.65 1.07
N ARG A 380 -9.01 -3.72 1.57
CA ARG A 380 -10.35 -3.43 1.05
C ARG A 380 -10.34 -3.09 -0.45
N ASP A 381 -9.29 -2.42 -0.89
CA ASP A 381 -9.14 -1.96 -2.27
C ASP A 381 -8.69 -3.06 -3.23
N ALA A 382 -8.35 -4.28 -2.77
CA ALA A 382 -8.02 -5.41 -3.63
C ALA A 382 -9.19 -5.85 -4.54
N MET A 383 -10.44 -5.68 -4.07
CA MET A 383 -11.68 -5.90 -4.86
C MET A 383 -12.59 -4.66 -4.89
N GLY A 384 -12.18 -3.58 -4.22
CA GLY A 384 -12.83 -2.28 -4.28
C GLY A 384 -14.26 -2.25 -3.75
N ILE A 385 -14.57 -2.96 -2.65
CA ILE A 385 -15.93 -3.00 -2.08
C ILE A 385 -16.48 -1.59 -1.81
N ALA A 386 -17.77 -1.38 -2.02
CA ALA A 386 -18.36 -0.06 -1.92
C ALA A 386 -19.82 -0.11 -1.51
N TYR A 387 -20.21 0.82 -0.63
CA TYR A 387 -21.59 1.08 -0.24
C TYR A 387 -22.10 2.34 -0.95
N LYS A 388 -23.26 2.31 -1.61
CA LYS A 388 -23.76 3.41 -2.44
C LYS A 388 -25.25 3.61 -2.29
N LEU A 389 -25.65 4.86 -2.00
CA LEU A 389 -27.05 5.28 -2.10
C LEU A 389 -27.49 5.21 -3.57
N SER A 390 -28.64 4.59 -3.83
CA SER A 390 -29.13 4.33 -5.18
C SER A 390 -30.56 4.82 -5.42
N SER A 391 -31.39 4.97 -4.38
CA SER A 391 -32.76 5.48 -4.55
C SER A 391 -33.23 6.30 -3.35
N ILE A 392 -34.05 7.32 -3.61
CA ILE A 392 -34.75 8.13 -2.60
C ILE A 392 -36.22 8.26 -3.02
N THR A 393 -37.15 8.01 -2.11
CA THR A 393 -38.58 8.33 -2.28
C THR A 393 -38.88 9.61 -1.52
N ASP A 394 -39.27 10.67 -2.23
CA ASP A 394 -39.58 11.99 -1.68
C ASP A 394 -40.88 11.95 -0.83
N PRO A 395 -41.15 12.96 0.02
CA PRO A 395 -42.36 13.04 0.85
C PRO A 395 -43.68 13.00 0.07
N ASP A 396 -43.68 13.35 -1.22
CA ASP A 396 -44.84 13.31 -2.12
C ASP A 396 -45.02 11.95 -2.82
N GLY A 397 -44.18 10.96 -2.51
CA GLY A 397 -44.20 9.63 -3.10
C GLY A 397 -43.39 9.49 -4.40
N ARG A 398 -42.74 10.56 -4.88
CA ARG A 398 -41.92 10.49 -6.09
C ARG A 398 -40.62 9.74 -5.83
N VAL A 399 -40.35 8.70 -6.63
CA VAL A 399 -39.09 7.95 -6.58
C VAL A 399 -38.03 8.62 -7.46
N ARG A 400 -36.87 8.89 -6.88
CA ARG A 400 -35.67 9.40 -7.54
C ARG A 400 -34.55 8.39 -7.46
N ASP A 401 -34.18 7.86 -8.62
CA ASP A 401 -33.00 7.03 -8.75
C ASP A 401 -31.75 7.93 -8.77
N VAL A 402 -30.79 7.66 -7.89
CA VAL A 402 -29.59 8.46 -7.68
C VAL A 402 -28.34 7.61 -7.93
N MET A 403 -27.25 8.24 -8.35
CA MET A 403 -25.98 7.54 -8.56
C MET A 403 -24.80 8.49 -8.42
N LYS A 404 -23.64 7.93 -8.08
CA LYS A 404 -22.36 8.62 -8.14
C LYS A 404 -21.79 8.52 -9.56
N PHE A 405 -21.36 9.65 -10.11
CA PHE A 405 -20.69 9.71 -11.41
C PHE A 405 -19.55 10.73 -11.40
N PRO A 406 -18.30 10.33 -11.10
CA PRO A 406 -17.16 11.25 -11.09
C PRO A 406 -16.54 11.38 -12.49
N LYS A 407 -16.46 12.60 -13.03
CA LYS A 407 -15.90 12.88 -14.38
C LYS A 407 -14.47 12.37 -14.62
N GLY A 408 -13.67 12.23 -13.57
CA GLY A 408 -12.26 11.81 -13.66
C GLY A 408 -12.01 10.32 -13.45
N ASP A 409 -13.05 9.51 -13.16
CA ASP A 409 -12.88 8.10 -12.81
C ASP A 409 -14.15 7.28 -13.14
N LEU A 410 -14.26 6.84 -14.40
CA LEU A 410 -15.41 6.09 -14.90
C LEU A 410 -15.59 4.72 -14.22
N GLY A 411 -14.54 4.16 -13.60
CA GLY A 411 -14.63 2.91 -12.83
C GLY A 411 -15.35 3.05 -11.48
N LYS A 412 -15.74 4.28 -11.08
CA LYS A 412 -16.45 4.58 -9.83
C LYS A 412 -17.92 4.98 -10.03
N VAL A 413 -18.47 4.70 -11.20
CA VAL A 413 -19.88 4.91 -11.51
C VAL A 413 -20.72 3.86 -10.78
N SER A 414 -21.74 4.30 -10.04
CA SER A 414 -22.64 3.39 -9.30
C SER A 414 -23.94 3.10 -10.06
N LEU A 415 -24.60 2.00 -9.70
CA LEU A 415 -25.90 1.61 -10.24
C LEU A 415 -27.03 2.46 -9.59
N PRO A 416 -27.96 3.03 -10.36
CA PRO A 416 -29.09 3.78 -9.83
C PRO A 416 -30.34 2.91 -9.61
N GLY A 417 -31.14 3.29 -8.63
CA GLY A 417 -32.43 2.69 -8.28
C GLY A 417 -32.37 1.53 -7.30
N ARG A 418 -33.53 0.95 -7.01
CA ARG A 418 -33.63 -0.33 -6.28
C ARG A 418 -33.18 -1.46 -7.21
N LEU A 419 -32.43 -2.41 -6.67
CA LEU A 419 -31.77 -3.47 -7.43
C LEU A 419 -32.33 -4.84 -7.06
N ALA A 420 -32.35 -5.73 -8.03
CA ALA A 420 -32.60 -7.17 -7.89
C ALA A 420 -31.44 -7.94 -8.51
N VAL A 421 -31.22 -9.18 -8.07
CA VAL A 421 -30.20 -10.06 -8.64
C VAL A 421 -30.87 -11.36 -9.06
N HIS A 422 -30.71 -11.76 -10.31
CA HIS A 422 -31.28 -13.00 -10.84
C HIS A 422 -30.18 -13.88 -11.44
N SER A 423 -30.38 -15.19 -11.41
CA SER A 423 -29.50 -16.13 -12.10
C SER A 423 -29.71 -16.03 -13.62
N ASP A 424 -28.64 -15.89 -14.38
CA ASP A 424 -28.70 -15.87 -15.84
C ASP A 424 -28.31 -17.22 -16.44
N SER A 425 -29.29 -17.93 -17.01
CA SER A 425 -29.06 -19.21 -17.67
C SER A 425 -28.08 -19.14 -18.85
N ALA A 426 -27.96 -17.98 -19.52
CA ALA A 426 -26.99 -17.79 -20.60
C ALA A 426 -25.55 -17.76 -20.09
N GLN A 427 -25.36 -17.45 -18.80
CA GLN A 427 -24.06 -17.37 -18.12
C GLN A 427 -23.94 -18.48 -17.06
N ALA A 428 -24.46 -19.67 -17.35
CA ALA A 428 -24.42 -20.84 -16.49
C ALA A 428 -25.01 -20.62 -15.08
N GLY A 429 -25.98 -19.70 -14.95
CA GLY A 429 -26.63 -19.35 -13.69
C GLY A 429 -25.95 -18.23 -12.90
N ALA A 430 -24.92 -17.59 -13.45
CA ALA A 430 -24.22 -16.48 -12.79
C ALA A 430 -25.18 -15.35 -12.36
N PRO A 431 -24.92 -14.67 -11.22
CA PRO A 431 -25.78 -13.60 -10.74
C PRO A 431 -25.65 -12.33 -11.60
N VAL A 432 -26.78 -11.82 -12.07
CA VAL A 432 -26.88 -10.60 -12.87
C VAL A 432 -27.81 -9.59 -12.20
N ALA A 433 -27.39 -8.32 -12.19
CA ALA A 433 -28.11 -7.21 -11.60
C ALA A 433 -29.18 -6.65 -12.54
N HIS A 434 -30.37 -6.42 -11.99
CA HIS A 434 -31.52 -5.84 -12.67
C HIS A 434 -32.08 -4.66 -11.87
N ARG A 435 -32.76 -3.76 -12.57
CA ARG A 435 -33.59 -2.74 -11.92
C ARG A 435 -34.82 -3.42 -11.32
N CYS A 436 -35.10 -3.12 -10.06
CA CYS A 436 -36.27 -3.63 -9.35
C CYS A 436 -37.28 -2.50 -9.13
N ALA A 437 -38.57 -2.78 -9.35
CA ALA A 437 -39.63 -1.88 -8.93
C ALA A 437 -39.80 -1.93 -7.39
N ALA A 438 -40.48 -0.93 -6.81
CA ALA A 438 -40.57 -0.78 -5.35
C ALA A 438 -41.14 -2.02 -4.62
N ASP A 439 -42.05 -2.76 -5.27
CA ASP A 439 -42.75 -3.91 -4.68
C ASP A 439 -42.44 -5.25 -5.38
N ALA A 440 -41.46 -5.26 -6.29
CA ALA A 440 -41.08 -6.45 -7.04
C ALA A 440 -40.08 -7.33 -6.26
N ASP A 441 -40.04 -8.61 -6.64
CA ASP A 441 -39.08 -9.59 -6.17
C ASP A 441 -37.64 -9.12 -6.42
N THR A 442 -36.78 -9.28 -5.41
CA THR A 442 -35.34 -8.96 -5.47
C THR A 442 -34.50 -10.16 -5.91
N GLY A 443 -35.15 -11.29 -6.18
CA GLY A 443 -34.56 -12.49 -6.75
C GLY A 443 -33.71 -13.24 -5.71
N LEU A 444 -32.41 -13.30 -5.95
CA LEU A 444 -31.44 -13.99 -5.10
C LEU A 444 -31.14 -13.24 -3.80
N LEU A 445 -31.51 -11.95 -3.69
CA LEU A 445 -31.33 -11.18 -2.46
C LEU A 445 -32.43 -11.54 -1.45
N ARG A 446 -32.08 -12.28 -0.39
CA ARG A 446 -33.02 -12.64 0.69
C ARG A 446 -32.97 -11.63 1.82
N VAL A 447 -34.11 -11.38 2.47
CA VAL A 447 -34.14 -10.57 3.69
C VAL A 447 -33.37 -11.29 4.80
N VAL A 448 -32.37 -10.63 5.36
CA VAL A 448 -31.51 -11.18 6.43
C VAL A 448 -31.58 -10.37 7.73
N TYR A 449 -32.20 -9.20 7.69
CA TYR A 449 -32.46 -8.34 8.84
C TYR A 449 -33.64 -7.42 8.49
N ASP A 450 -34.59 -7.25 9.39
CA ASP A 450 -35.74 -6.36 9.17
C ASP A 450 -36.13 -5.68 10.48
N CYS A 451 -35.58 -4.48 10.69
CA CYS A 451 -35.71 -3.74 11.94
C CYS A 451 -35.32 -4.58 13.18
N GLY A 452 -34.46 -5.58 12.99
CA GLY A 452 -34.10 -6.56 13.99
C GLY A 452 -33.72 -7.91 13.37
N PRO A 453 -33.12 -8.82 14.15
CA PRO A 453 -32.94 -10.20 13.74
C PRO A 453 -34.28 -10.84 13.37
N ILE A 454 -34.32 -11.53 12.25
CA ILE A 454 -35.52 -12.26 11.80
C ILE A 454 -35.64 -13.54 12.64
N PRO A 455 -36.73 -13.75 13.40
CA PRO A 455 -36.85 -14.87 14.34
C PRO A 455 -36.61 -16.26 13.74
N ASP A 456 -37.11 -16.49 12.52
CA ASP A 456 -37.05 -17.78 11.83
C ASP A 456 -36.00 -17.81 10.69
N LEU A 457 -35.03 -16.89 10.70
CA LEU A 457 -33.97 -16.90 9.69
C LEU A 457 -32.98 -18.03 9.99
N HIS A 458 -32.96 -19.00 9.10
CA HIS A 458 -31.97 -20.06 9.10
C HIS A 458 -30.81 -19.72 8.17
N TRP A 459 -29.63 -19.51 8.75
CA TRP A 459 -28.38 -19.46 7.99
C TRP A 459 -28.03 -20.85 7.49
N ASP A 460 -27.43 -20.90 6.29
CA ASP A 460 -26.87 -22.15 5.78
C ASP A 460 -25.73 -22.60 6.68
N ASP A 461 -25.63 -23.90 6.94
CA ASP A 461 -24.49 -24.43 7.66
C ASP A 461 -23.20 -24.36 6.82
N PHE A 462 -22.05 -24.45 7.50
CA PHE A 462 -20.75 -24.28 6.85
C PHE A 462 -20.52 -25.26 5.69
N ASP A 463 -20.97 -26.51 5.83
CA ASP A 463 -20.89 -27.51 4.76
C ASP A 463 -21.72 -27.13 3.53
N THR A 464 -22.91 -26.54 3.73
CA THR A 464 -23.75 -26.03 2.63
C THR A 464 -23.11 -24.83 1.94
N VAL A 465 -22.50 -23.91 2.70
CA VAL A 465 -21.74 -22.78 2.15
C VAL A 465 -20.54 -23.27 1.33
N ARG A 466 -19.78 -24.25 1.84
CA ARG A 466 -18.67 -24.91 1.11
C ARG A 466 -19.13 -25.54 -0.20
N ARG A 467 -20.21 -26.32 -0.17
CA ARG A 467 -20.76 -26.97 -1.38
C ARG A 467 -21.24 -25.96 -2.41
N ARG A 468 -21.90 -24.89 -1.97
CA ARG A 468 -22.30 -23.77 -2.83
C ARG A 468 -21.10 -23.16 -3.53
N LEU A 469 -20.09 -22.74 -2.76
CA LEU A 469 -18.87 -22.16 -3.32
C LEU A 469 -18.20 -23.09 -4.32
N GLN A 470 -18.04 -24.36 -3.98
CA GLN A 470 -17.42 -25.34 -4.88
C GLN A 470 -18.22 -25.52 -6.17
N HIS A 471 -19.55 -25.64 -6.08
CA HIS A 471 -20.41 -25.80 -7.24
C HIS A 471 -20.43 -24.56 -8.14
N GLU A 472 -20.67 -23.39 -7.58
CA GLU A 472 -20.74 -22.14 -8.35
C GLU A 472 -19.38 -21.80 -8.96
N TRP A 473 -18.28 -21.96 -8.23
CA TRP A 473 -16.94 -21.69 -8.77
C TRP A 473 -16.53 -22.66 -9.88
N THR A 474 -17.03 -23.90 -9.88
CA THR A 474 -16.74 -24.85 -10.96
C THR A 474 -17.66 -24.66 -12.17
N THR A 475 -18.86 -24.14 -11.96
CA THR A 475 -19.89 -24.03 -13.00
C THR A 475 -19.86 -22.66 -13.70
N PHE A 476 -19.65 -21.58 -12.94
CA PHE A 476 -19.70 -20.23 -13.49
C PHE A 476 -18.46 -19.91 -14.33
N PRO A 477 -18.63 -19.13 -15.41
CA PRO A 477 -17.53 -18.78 -16.30
C PRO A 477 -16.47 -17.92 -15.61
N LEU A 478 -15.23 -17.93 -16.08
CA LEU A 478 -14.18 -17.05 -15.53
C LEU A 478 -14.57 -15.55 -15.62
N ARG A 479 -15.42 -15.19 -16.59
CA ARG A 479 -15.91 -13.83 -16.83
C ARG A 479 -17.40 -13.85 -17.09
N ALA A 480 -18.11 -12.88 -16.52
CA ALA A 480 -19.55 -12.69 -16.70
C ALA A 480 -19.90 -11.20 -16.70
N ASP A 481 -20.94 -10.85 -17.47
CA ASP A 481 -21.56 -9.53 -17.44
C ASP A 481 -22.56 -9.47 -16.28
N ALA A 482 -22.13 -8.87 -15.17
CA ALA A 482 -22.88 -8.83 -13.92
C ALA A 482 -24.07 -7.84 -13.91
N VAL A 483 -24.26 -7.06 -14.98
CA VAL A 483 -25.27 -6.00 -15.04
C VAL A 483 -26.06 -6.14 -16.34
N SER A 484 -27.39 -6.28 -16.21
CA SER A 484 -28.27 -6.42 -17.36
C SER A 484 -28.23 -5.20 -18.29
N SER A 485 -28.41 -5.43 -19.58
CA SER A 485 -28.47 -4.37 -20.60
C SER A 485 -29.51 -3.29 -20.27
N ALA A 486 -30.70 -3.69 -19.81
CA ALA A 486 -31.76 -2.78 -19.39
C ALA A 486 -31.35 -1.88 -18.21
N LEU A 487 -30.59 -2.41 -17.23
CA LEU A 487 -30.09 -1.61 -16.12
C LEU A 487 -28.97 -0.66 -16.57
N LEU A 488 -28.11 -1.08 -17.50
CA LEU A 488 -27.09 -0.20 -18.10
C LEU A 488 -27.71 0.93 -18.93
N GLU A 489 -28.79 0.67 -19.66
CA GLU A 489 -29.55 1.70 -20.36
C GLU A 489 -30.19 2.69 -19.39
N HIS A 490 -30.81 2.17 -18.32
CA HIS A 490 -31.36 3.01 -17.25
C HIS A 490 -30.29 3.87 -16.57
N GLN A 491 -29.11 3.31 -16.30
CA GLN A 491 -27.98 4.06 -15.74
C GLN A 491 -27.57 5.24 -16.65
N ARG A 492 -27.51 5.02 -17.95
CA ARG A 492 -27.24 6.09 -18.93
C ARG A 492 -28.34 7.15 -18.91
N ALA A 493 -29.61 6.76 -18.85
CA ALA A 493 -30.74 7.68 -18.81
C ALA A 493 -30.73 8.56 -17.54
N VAL A 494 -30.50 7.97 -16.36
CA VAL A 494 -30.35 8.71 -15.10
C VAL A 494 -29.18 9.68 -15.17
N HIS A 495 -28.04 9.25 -15.71
CA HIS A 495 -26.89 10.11 -15.92
C HIS A 495 -27.21 11.33 -16.80
N THR A 496 -27.87 11.14 -17.95
CA THR A 496 -28.29 12.24 -18.83
C THR A 496 -29.25 13.20 -18.13
N SER A 497 -30.21 12.69 -17.36
CA SER A 497 -31.16 13.53 -16.59
C SER A 497 -30.46 14.36 -15.51
N LEU A 498 -29.46 13.78 -14.82
CA LEU A 498 -28.68 14.49 -13.81
C LEU A 498 -27.80 15.59 -14.44
N GLN A 499 -27.21 15.33 -15.61
CA GLN A 499 -26.45 16.35 -16.35
C GLN A 499 -27.33 17.51 -16.81
N GLN A 500 -28.50 17.22 -17.39
CA GLN A 500 -29.47 18.25 -17.80
C GLN A 500 -29.93 19.09 -16.60
N SER A 501 -30.14 18.49 -15.43
CA SER A 501 -30.53 19.20 -14.21
C SER A 501 -29.44 20.16 -13.71
N VAL A 502 -28.16 19.78 -13.86
CA VAL A 502 -27.01 20.64 -13.53
C VAL A 502 -26.92 21.82 -14.50
N GLU A 503 -27.17 21.59 -15.79
CA GLU A 503 -27.16 22.63 -16.83
C GLU A 503 -28.38 23.56 -16.74
N SER A 504 -29.55 23.06 -16.36
CA SER A 504 -30.76 23.87 -16.13
C SER A 504 -30.73 24.62 -14.79
N GLY A 505 -30.06 24.07 -13.76
CA GLY A 505 -29.88 24.70 -12.46
C GLY A 505 -29.07 26.00 -12.51
N THR A 506 -28.20 26.16 -13.52
CA THR A 506 -27.52 27.43 -13.83
C THR A 506 -28.45 28.53 -14.36
N ALA A 507 -29.68 28.22 -14.78
CA ALA A 507 -30.64 29.18 -15.33
C ALA A 507 -31.71 29.68 -14.34
N LEU A 508 -31.90 29.01 -13.18
CA LEU A 508 -33.00 29.27 -12.24
C LEU A 508 -32.59 29.91 -10.90
N ALA A 509 -31.30 30.15 -10.66
CA ALA A 509 -30.79 30.69 -9.40
C ALA A 509 -30.70 32.24 -9.33
N THR A 510 -31.58 32.97 -10.02
CA THR A 510 -31.57 34.46 -10.03
C THR A 510 -32.81 35.16 -9.48
N ALA A 511 -33.85 34.48 -9.00
CA ALA A 511 -35.00 35.20 -8.44
C ALA A 511 -35.80 34.37 -7.43
N GLY A 512 -35.78 34.79 -6.15
CA GLY A 512 -36.86 34.47 -5.22
C GLY A 512 -36.51 33.56 -4.05
N SER A 513 -35.60 33.97 -3.15
CA SER A 513 -35.68 33.50 -1.75
C SER A 513 -34.94 34.36 -0.71
N ILE A 514 -34.72 35.67 -0.97
CA ILE A 514 -34.02 36.56 -0.02
C ILE A 514 -34.97 37.29 0.95
N ALA A 515 -36.30 37.23 0.78
CA ALA A 515 -37.20 38.16 1.46
C ALA A 515 -37.89 37.67 2.77
N LYS A 516 -37.72 36.41 3.22
CA LYS A 516 -38.52 35.88 4.36
C LYS A 516 -37.77 35.50 5.64
N MET A 517 -36.45 35.63 5.69
CA MET A 517 -35.64 35.19 6.85
C MET A 517 -35.04 36.34 7.68
N SER A 518 -35.53 37.57 7.51
CA SER A 518 -34.98 38.78 8.15
C SER A 518 -35.65 39.19 9.48
N SER A 519 -36.73 38.54 9.92
CA SER A 519 -37.55 39.06 11.03
C SER A 519 -37.53 38.25 12.34
N LEU A 520 -36.77 37.17 12.46
CA LEU A 520 -36.87 36.25 13.61
C LEU A 520 -35.63 36.17 14.52
N LEU A 521 -34.53 36.89 14.26
CA LEU A 521 -33.29 36.79 15.04
C LEU A 521 -32.80 38.13 15.65
N SER A 522 -33.69 39.12 15.77
CA SER A 522 -33.37 40.44 16.35
C SER A 522 -33.21 40.45 17.88
N GLY A 523 -33.24 39.31 18.55
CA GLY A 523 -33.16 39.24 20.01
C GLY A 523 -32.27 38.10 20.45
N ILE A 524 -31.00 38.40 20.74
CA ILE A 524 -30.09 37.83 21.76
C ILE A 524 -28.66 38.10 21.27
N ARG A 525 -28.15 39.29 21.64
CA ARG A 525 -26.73 39.66 21.56
C ARG A 525 -26.10 39.33 22.91
N SER A 526 -25.00 38.56 22.94
CA SER A 526 -23.71 39.01 23.47
C SER A 526 -22.69 37.85 23.56
N GLN A 527 -21.65 37.96 22.75
CA GLN A 527 -20.21 37.82 23.05
C GLN A 527 -19.49 37.16 21.87
N SER A 528 -18.79 38.01 21.12
CA SER A 528 -17.98 37.67 19.95
C SER A 528 -16.69 36.94 20.37
N PRO A 529 -16.21 36.00 19.56
CA PRO A 529 -14.90 36.21 18.94
C PRO A 529 -14.99 36.22 17.41
N LEU A 530 -14.56 37.35 16.86
CA LEU A 530 -13.93 37.60 15.56
C LEU A 530 -14.39 36.75 14.34
N SER A 531 -15.21 37.41 13.54
CA SER A 531 -15.61 37.12 12.17
C SER A 531 -14.47 36.75 11.21
N ALA A 532 -14.64 35.68 10.43
CA ALA A 532 -14.06 35.56 9.10
C ALA A 532 -14.96 36.32 8.11
N VAL A 533 -14.47 37.48 7.67
CA VAL A 533 -15.08 38.33 6.66
C VAL A 533 -15.08 37.59 5.31
N SER A 534 -16.25 37.45 4.69
CA SER A 534 -16.37 37.35 3.24
C SER A 534 -16.16 38.76 2.68
N ASP A 535 -14.94 39.05 2.23
CA ASP A 535 -14.66 40.23 1.44
C ASP A 535 -14.54 39.79 -0.02
N ASN A 536 -15.39 40.36 -0.87
CA ASN A 536 -15.36 40.09 -2.29
C ASN A 536 -14.26 40.94 -2.94
N SER A 537 -12.98 40.83 -2.51
CA SER A 537 -11.83 41.49 -3.19
C SER A 537 -10.44 41.22 -2.59
N THR A 538 -9.99 39.99 -2.29
CA THR A 538 -8.54 39.76 -2.10
C THR A 538 -8.08 38.42 -2.65
N ARG A 539 -7.46 38.46 -3.84
CA ARG A 539 -6.45 37.47 -4.24
C ARG A 539 -5.44 37.40 -3.07
N ARG A 540 -5.33 36.28 -2.36
CA ARG A 540 -4.28 36.15 -1.31
C ARG A 540 -2.93 36.38 -1.99
N THR A 541 -2.18 37.35 -1.50
CA THR A 541 -0.92 37.75 -2.09
C THR A 541 0.15 36.71 -1.78
N LEU A 542 1.13 36.53 -2.66
CA LEU A 542 2.15 35.47 -2.53
C LEU A 542 3.13 35.70 -1.37
N ASN A 543 3.01 36.84 -0.69
CA ASN A 543 3.73 37.23 0.51
C ASN A 543 2.85 37.25 1.77
N ASP A 544 1.69 36.60 1.75
CA ASP A 544 0.84 36.45 2.95
C ASP A 544 1.53 35.52 3.97
N ALA A 545 1.77 36.02 5.18
CA ALA A 545 2.41 35.26 6.26
C ALA A 545 1.71 33.94 6.60
N ARG A 546 0.40 33.84 6.33
CA ARG A 546 -0.38 32.61 6.57
C ARG A 546 -0.04 31.47 5.62
N LEU A 547 0.74 31.73 4.57
CA LEU A 547 1.21 30.70 3.65
C LEU A 547 2.34 29.85 4.24
N PHE A 548 3.05 30.36 5.24
CA PHE A 548 4.19 29.71 5.87
C PHE A 548 3.78 28.87 7.07
N GLU A 549 4.53 27.80 7.31
CA GLU A 549 4.48 27.04 8.55
C GLU A 549 5.64 27.48 9.46
N THR A 550 5.49 27.27 10.76
CA THR A 550 6.57 27.55 11.73
C THR A 550 7.76 26.64 11.46
N MET A 551 8.94 27.25 11.28
CA MET A 551 10.17 26.56 10.89
C MET A 551 10.86 25.90 12.10
N PRO A 552 11.05 24.56 12.13
CA PRO A 552 11.73 23.85 13.24
C PRO A 552 13.24 24.14 13.40
N LEU A 553 13.64 24.85 14.45
CA LEU A 553 15.03 25.31 14.58
C LEU A 553 16.05 24.24 14.98
N GLY A 554 15.63 23.07 15.48
CA GLY A 554 16.55 22.02 15.94
C GLY A 554 17.35 21.40 14.79
N ASP A 555 18.66 21.26 14.95
CA ASP A 555 19.58 20.59 14.03
C ASP A 555 19.70 19.10 14.40
N ALA A 556 19.32 18.21 13.48
CA ALA A 556 19.34 16.77 13.73
C ALA A 556 20.75 16.25 14.04
N LEU A 557 21.79 16.80 13.40
CA LEU A 557 23.17 16.43 13.67
C LEU A 557 23.65 16.98 15.00
N ASP A 558 23.23 18.19 15.38
CA ASP A 558 23.53 18.73 16.70
C ASP A 558 22.86 17.91 17.81
N ASN A 559 21.59 17.50 17.62
CA ASN A 559 20.90 16.61 18.54
C ASN A 559 21.63 15.27 18.68
N ALA A 560 22.06 14.66 17.56
CA ALA A 560 22.82 13.42 17.60
C ALA A 560 24.17 13.58 18.34
N LEU A 561 24.86 14.71 18.15
CA LEU A 561 26.07 15.06 18.89
C LEU A 561 25.78 15.25 20.39
N GLN A 562 24.65 15.84 20.75
CA GLN A 562 24.26 16.01 22.15
C GLN A 562 24.00 14.67 22.85
N GLU A 563 23.41 13.72 22.14
CA GLU A 563 23.11 12.38 22.65
C GLU A 563 24.36 11.49 22.77
N ASN A 564 25.31 11.61 21.84
CA ASN A 564 26.40 10.63 21.68
C ASN A 564 27.80 11.16 21.99
N VAL A 565 27.98 12.47 22.22
CA VAL A 565 29.28 13.11 22.44
C VAL A 565 29.26 13.97 23.71
N SER A 566 30.35 13.95 24.48
CA SER A 566 30.46 14.77 25.70
C SER A 566 30.45 16.28 25.37
N PRO A 567 29.88 17.14 26.23
CA PRO A 567 29.75 18.58 25.96
C PRO A 567 31.05 19.28 25.52
N GLU A 568 32.20 18.87 26.06
CA GLU A 568 33.51 19.48 25.80
C GLU A 568 34.07 19.13 24.41
N ALA A 569 33.64 18.00 23.84
CA ALA A 569 34.13 17.47 22.57
C ALA A 569 33.23 17.82 21.37
N ARG A 570 32.07 18.45 21.61
CA ARG A 570 31.11 18.81 20.54
C ARG A 570 31.64 19.94 19.67
N PRO A 571 31.61 19.82 18.33
CA PRO A 571 31.94 20.93 17.45
C PRO A 571 30.91 22.05 17.57
N ARG A 572 31.32 23.31 17.35
CA ARG A 572 30.39 24.43 17.34
C ARG A 572 29.54 24.39 16.07
N ARG A 573 28.23 24.30 16.24
CA ARG A 573 27.25 24.39 15.16
C ARG A 573 26.36 25.61 15.39
N ALA A 574 26.23 26.45 14.37
CA ALA A 574 25.44 27.68 14.47
C ALA A 574 23.98 27.38 14.15
N VAL A 575 23.10 27.53 15.14
CA VAL A 575 21.65 27.51 14.93
C VAL A 575 21.18 28.96 14.76
N PRO A 576 20.59 29.32 13.60
CA PRO A 576 20.13 30.69 13.35
C PRO A 576 18.94 31.07 14.25
N SER A 577 18.89 32.32 14.72
CA SER A 577 17.69 32.88 15.36
C SER A 577 16.77 33.50 14.31
N PRO A 578 15.44 33.26 14.33
CA PRO A 578 14.50 33.92 13.43
C PRO A 578 14.58 35.45 13.46
N GLU A 579 14.93 36.03 14.62
CA GLU A 579 15.10 37.48 14.79
C GLU A 579 16.23 38.05 13.94
N ASP A 580 17.26 37.25 13.63
CA ASP A 580 18.41 37.68 12.81
C ASP A 580 18.02 38.00 11.36
N PHE A 581 16.87 37.48 10.92
CA PHE A 581 16.36 37.59 9.55
C PHE A 581 15.12 38.48 9.47
N ALA A 582 14.43 38.70 10.59
CA ALA A 582 13.19 39.45 10.63
C ALA A 582 13.35 40.85 10.00
N ARG A 583 12.42 41.20 9.10
CA ARG A 583 12.35 42.51 8.42
C ARG A 583 13.54 42.85 7.51
N ARG A 584 14.36 41.86 7.13
CA ARG A 584 15.44 42.03 6.15
C ARG A 584 15.03 41.45 4.79
N VAL A 585 15.29 42.20 3.72
CA VAL A 585 15.18 41.71 2.34
C VAL A 585 16.58 41.30 1.91
N HIS A 586 16.80 40.01 1.67
CA HIS A 586 18.10 39.46 1.31
C HIS A 586 18.27 39.43 -0.21
N SER A 587 19.48 39.68 -0.70
CA SER A 587 19.80 39.56 -2.12
C SER A 587 19.93 38.10 -2.54
N TYR A 588 19.79 37.82 -3.84
CA TYR A 588 19.99 36.46 -4.37
C TYR A 588 21.40 35.94 -4.13
N GLU A 589 22.41 36.82 -4.10
CA GLU A 589 23.79 36.46 -3.77
C GLU A 589 23.88 35.89 -2.35
N ILE A 590 23.23 36.52 -1.37
CA ILE A 590 23.20 36.04 0.01
C ILE A 590 22.44 34.71 0.11
N LEU A 591 21.28 34.59 -0.54
CA LEU A 591 20.52 33.33 -0.55
C LEU A 591 21.35 32.19 -1.17
N ASN A 592 22.09 32.48 -2.25
CA ASN A 592 22.98 31.51 -2.88
C ASN A 592 24.18 31.15 -1.99
N GLN A 593 24.70 32.07 -1.17
CA GLN A 593 25.74 31.76 -0.19
C GLN A 593 25.26 30.72 0.83
N TYR A 594 24.01 30.83 1.29
CA TYR A 594 23.42 29.81 2.17
C TYR A 594 23.28 28.45 1.48
N VAL A 595 22.92 28.42 0.19
CA VAL A 595 22.87 27.18 -0.59
C VAL A 595 24.26 26.55 -0.71
N VAL A 596 25.28 27.34 -1.07
CA VAL A 596 26.67 26.87 -1.23
C VAL A 596 27.24 26.39 0.10
N GLY A 597 26.91 27.06 1.20
CA GLY A 597 27.33 26.67 2.54
C GLY A 597 26.50 25.54 3.18
N ALA A 598 25.49 25.00 2.47
CA ALA A 598 24.53 24.03 3.02
C ALA A 598 23.89 24.46 4.36
N GLN A 599 23.60 25.76 4.47
CA GLN A 599 22.97 26.41 5.63
C GLN A 599 21.46 26.55 5.38
N TRP A 600 20.76 25.44 5.36
CA TRP A 600 19.38 25.35 4.86
C TRP A 600 18.38 26.03 5.80
N ARG A 601 18.57 26.03 7.13
CA ARG A 601 17.70 26.79 8.05
C ARG A 601 17.80 28.29 7.83
N SER A 602 19.03 28.81 7.72
CA SER A 602 19.27 30.22 7.40
C SER A 602 18.64 30.59 6.06
N LEU A 603 18.73 29.71 5.06
CA LEU A 603 18.06 29.91 3.78
C LEU A 603 16.54 29.95 3.91
N ALA A 604 15.94 29.03 4.67
CA ALA A 604 14.49 28.97 4.87
C ALA A 604 13.96 30.25 5.54
N LEU A 605 14.66 30.73 6.57
CA LEU A 605 14.31 31.96 7.31
C LEU A 605 14.55 33.22 6.47
N ALA A 606 15.69 33.31 5.79
CA ALA A 606 16.02 34.43 4.90
C ALA A 606 15.04 34.52 3.71
N ALA A 607 14.67 33.38 3.12
CA ALA A 607 13.70 33.33 2.03
C ALA A 607 12.31 33.78 2.51
N GLU A 608 11.85 33.29 3.66
CA GLU A 608 10.58 33.73 4.27
C GLU A 608 10.57 35.24 4.54
N ALA A 609 11.59 35.77 5.23
CA ALA A 609 11.69 37.20 5.51
C ALA A 609 11.71 38.06 4.22
N THR A 610 12.46 37.60 3.20
CA THR A 610 12.54 38.28 1.90
C THR A 610 11.21 38.24 1.16
N ILE A 611 10.47 37.11 1.22
CA ILE A 611 9.13 37.00 0.63
C ILE A 611 8.18 37.99 1.30
N LEU A 612 8.14 38.01 2.63
CA LEU A 612 7.28 38.91 3.40
C LEU A 612 7.60 40.40 3.15
N GLY A 613 8.87 40.72 2.91
CA GLY A 613 9.33 42.07 2.59
C GLY A 613 9.20 42.48 1.11
N THR A 614 8.91 41.53 0.22
CA THR A 614 8.77 41.80 -1.23
C THR A 614 7.36 42.32 -1.54
N PRO A 615 7.20 43.39 -2.36
CA PRO A 615 5.89 43.93 -2.71
C PRO A 615 4.97 42.88 -3.36
N SER A 616 3.69 42.87 -2.95
CA SER A 616 2.70 41.86 -3.37
C SER A 616 2.41 41.82 -4.88
N HIS A 617 2.71 42.90 -5.61
CA HIS A 617 2.55 42.98 -7.07
C HIS A 617 3.71 42.36 -7.85
N ASP A 618 4.87 42.11 -7.22
CA ASP A 618 6.03 41.46 -7.87
C ASP A 618 5.94 39.92 -7.77
N GLU A 619 4.92 39.36 -8.41
CA GLU A 619 4.65 37.91 -8.38
C GLU A 619 5.83 37.08 -8.92
N ARG A 620 6.62 37.62 -9.85
CA ARG A 620 7.76 36.91 -10.46
C ARG A 620 8.90 36.74 -9.47
N THR A 621 9.26 37.78 -8.74
CA THR A 621 10.28 37.72 -7.69
C THR A 621 9.81 36.84 -6.54
N LEU A 622 8.55 36.99 -6.10
CA LEU A 622 7.97 36.18 -5.04
C LEU A 622 8.07 34.68 -5.34
N LEU A 623 7.68 34.25 -6.55
CA LEU A 623 7.76 32.83 -6.93
C LEU A 623 9.20 32.30 -7.05
N LYS A 624 10.18 33.15 -7.37
CA LYS A 624 11.59 32.77 -7.33
C LYS A 624 12.07 32.56 -5.90
N LEU A 625 11.68 33.42 -4.97
CA LEU A 625 12.01 33.28 -3.55
C LEU A 625 11.36 32.03 -2.94
N TRP A 626 10.14 31.68 -3.37
CA TRP A 626 9.49 30.42 -2.99
C TRP A 626 10.28 29.17 -3.42
N ILE A 627 11.09 29.22 -4.49
CA ILE A 627 12.00 28.11 -4.83
C ILE A 627 13.02 27.91 -3.70
N TYR A 628 13.63 28.98 -3.19
CA TYR A 628 14.61 28.89 -2.11
C TYR A 628 13.97 28.35 -0.82
N ARG A 629 12.77 28.82 -0.47
CA ARG A 629 12.03 28.34 0.70
C ARG A 629 11.76 26.83 0.62
N ILE A 630 11.15 26.37 -0.47
CA ILE A 630 10.80 24.96 -0.64
C ILE A 630 12.04 24.08 -0.79
N LEU A 631 13.08 24.57 -1.47
CA LEU A 631 14.36 23.86 -1.59
C LEU A 631 14.99 23.67 -0.21
N ALA A 632 15.04 24.72 0.62
CA ALA A 632 15.58 24.64 1.97
C ALA A 632 14.85 23.59 2.82
N LEU A 633 13.51 23.61 2.81
CA LEU A 633 12.70 22.63 3.54
C LEU A 633 12.92 21.20 3.06
N ALA A 634 13.04 21.01 1.74
CA ALA A 634 13.34 19.69 1.15
C ALA A 634 14.74 19.20 1.53
N SER A 635 15.74 20.07 1.53
CA SER A 635 17.11 19.75 1.96
C SER A 635 17.20 19.43 3.46
N LEU A 636 16.33 20.03 4.28
CA LEU A 636 16.18 19.71 5.70
C LEU A 636 15.36 18.45 5.97
N ARG A 637 14.87 17.77 4.91
CA ARG A 637 13.95 16.62 4.99
C ARG A 637 12.61 16.94 5.68
N HIS A 638 12.23 18.21 5.78
CA HIS A 638 10.91 18.65 6.25
C HIS A 638 9.87 18.55 5.12
N TYR A 639 9.76 17.38 4.50
CA TYR A 639 8.96 17.16 3.30
C TYR A 639 7.46 17.41 3.53
N VAL A 640 6.93 17.03 4.70
CA VAL A 640 5.52 17.28 5.08
C VAL A 640 5.24 18.77 5.20
N LEU A 641 6.18 19.55 5.75
CA LEU A 641 6.04 20.99 5.88
C LEU A 641 6.11 21.66 4.50
N ALA A 642 7.06 21.24 3.66
CA ALA A 642 7.17 21.69 2.27
C ALA A 642 5.89 21.41 1.46
N ASP A 643 5.27 20.23 1.63
CA ASP A 643 4.00 19.88 0.97
C ASP A 643 2.86 20.80 1.40
N ARG A 644 2.72 21.07 2.71
CA ARG A 644 1.69 21.98 3.24
C ARG A 644 1.85 23.41 2.72
N GLU A 645 3.07 23.97 2.75
CA GLU A 645 3.34 25.31 2.21
C GLU A 645 3.06 25.38 0.70
N LEU A 646 3.46 24.36 -0.07
CA LEU A 646 3.14 24.26 -1.49
C LEU A 646 1.64 24.22 -1.75
N ASN A 647 0.89 23.41 -1.00
CA ASN A 647 -0.58 23.33 -1.13
C ASN A 647 -1.25 24.67 -0.80
N ARG A 648 -0.77 25.40 0.22
CA ARG A 648 -1.24 26.76 0.54
C ARG A 648 -0.94 27.74 -0.60
N LEU A 649 0.26 27.70 -1.17
CA LEU A 649 0.68 28.51 -2.31
C LEU A 649 -0.13 28.20 -3.58
N GLU A 650 -0.45 26.94 -3.84
CA GLU A 650 -1.32 26.51 -4.95
C GLU A 650 -2.72 27.09 -4.83
N ASN A 651 -3.29 27.08 -3.63
CA ASN A 651 -4.59 27.64 -3.35
C ASN A 651 -4.59 29.17 -3.52
N ALA A 652 -3.54 29.86 -3.06
CA ALA A 652 -3.39 31.31 -3.24
C ALA A 652 -3.27 31.72 -4.70
N THR A 653 -2.62 30.90 -5.53
CA THR A 653 -2.42 31.15 -6.98
C THR A 653 -3.55 30.60 -7.86
N CYS A 654 -4.53 29.90 -7.29
CA CYS A 654 -5.54 29.12 -8.04
C CYS A 654 -4.92 28.14 -9.05
N PHE A 655 -3.70 27.64 -8.79
CA PHE A 655 -2.91 26.86 -9.75
C PHE A 655 -3.65 25.58 -10.19
N ALA A 656 -4.23 24.84 -9.23
CA ALA A 656 -4.96 23.60 -9.52
C ALA A 656 -6.24 23.80 -10.38
N LYS A 657 -6.93 24.93 -10.23
CA LYS A 657 -8.14 25.29 -11.01
C LYS A 657 -7.82 25.67 -12.47
N LEU A 658 -6.57 26.07 -12.75
CA LEU A 658 -6.11 26.45 -14.09
C LEU A 658 -5.63 25.23 -14.89
N VAL A 659 -5.00 24.26 -14.21
CA VAL A 659 -4.55 23.00 -14.83
C VAL A 659 -5.73 22.11 -15.28
N THR A 660 -6.85 22.17 -14.57
CA THR A 660 -8.06 21.35 -14.83
C THR A 660 -8.97 21.91 -15.93
N ASN A 661 -8.96 23.24 -16.16
CA ASN A 661 -9.90 23.90 -17.07
C ASN A 661 -9.29 24.34 -18.42
N GLY A 662 -8.05 23.95 -18.73
CA GLY A 662 -7.41 24.23 -20.02
C GLY A 662 -7.15 25.72 -20.35
N ARG A 663 -7.43 26.65 -19.43
CA ARG A 663 -7.15 28.09 -19.58
C ARG A 663 -5.69 28.40 -19.30
N ALA A 664 -5.11 29.36 -20.03
CA ALA A 664 -3.76 29.85 -19.77
C ALA A 664 -3.71 30.44 -18.34
N PRO A 665 -2.72 30.05 -17.49
CA PRO A 665 -2.69 30.50 -16.11
C PRO A 665 -2.47 32.00 -16.02
N THR A 666 -3.20 32.67 -15.13
CA THR A 666 -2.97 34.09 -14.82
C THR A 666 -1.64 34.34 -14.12
N VAL A 667 -1.07 33.32 -13.46
CA VAL A 667 0.25 33.34 -12.81
C VAL A 667 1.02 32.07 -13.18
N VAL A 668 2.13 32.21 -13.88
CA VAL A 668 2.94 31.09 -14.40
C VAL A 668 4.01 30.75 -13.36
N TRP A 669 3.85 29.65 -12.62
CA TRP A 669 4.90 29.19 -11.70
C TRP A 669 6.20 28.90 -12.47
N PRO A 670 7.39 29.27 -11.94
CA PRO A 670 8.67 28.85 -12.46
C PRO A 670 8.76 27.32 -12.61
N PHE A 671 9.52 26.84 -13.58
CA PHE A 671 9.59 25.41 -13.88
C PHE A 671 10.15 24.62 -12.70
N GLU A 672 11.17 25.17 -12.04
CA GLU A 672 11.88 24.59 -10.91
C GLU A 672 10.92 24.38 -9.73
N LEU A 673 10.05 25.36 -9.46
CA LEU A 673 9.03 25.27 -8.41
C LEU A 673 7.99 24.18 -8.73
N ARG A 674 7.63 24.01 -10.01
CA ARG A 674 6.71 22.93 -10.43
C ARG A 674 7.36 21.55 -10.29
N VAL A 675 8.65 21.43 -10.55
CA VAL A 675 9.39 20.17 -10.35
C VAL A 675 9.45 19.83 -8.87
N LEU A 676 9.75 20.79 -7.99
CA LEU A 676 9.68 20.58 -6.54
C LEU A 676 8.28 20.09 -6.13
N ARG A 677 7.23 20.79 -6.56
CA ARG A 677 5.83 20.42 -6.34
C ARG A 677 5.44 19.02 -6.86
N ALA A 678 6.08 18.57 -7.94
CA ALA A 678 5.86 17.24 -8.48
C ALA A 678 6.61 16.16 -7.69
N ARG A 679 7.78 16.47 -7.10
CA ARG A 679 8.63 15.49 -6.39
C ARG A 679 8.28 15.31 -4.92
N ILE A 680 7.79 16.37 -4.26
CA ILE A 680 7.53 16.36 -2.81
C ILE A 680 6.58 15.23 -2.35
N PRO A 681 5.50 14.86 -3.05
CA PRO A 681 4.62 13.77 -2.61
C PRO A 681 5.35 12.42 -2.40
N ALA A 682 6.21 12.02 -3.35
CA ALA A 682 7.05 10.84 -3.22
C ALA A 682 8.03 10.91 -2.04
N LEU A 683 8.54 12.10 -1.71
CA LEU A 683 9.49 12.28 -0.60
C LEU A 683 8.79 12.38 0.77
N ALA A 684 7.58 12.94 0.82
CA ALA A 684 6.87 13.21 2.07
C ALA A 684 6.05 12.03 2.59
N LEU A 685 5.43 11.28 1.67
CA LEU A 685 4.38 10.30 1.97
C LEU A 685 4.57 8.97 1.22
N ASP A 686 5.72 8.76 0.58
CA ASP A 686 5.94 7.65 -0.36
C ASP A 686 4.86 7.56 -1.46
N ASP A 687 4.22 8.70 -1.79
CA ASP A 687 3.19 8.77 -2.84
C ASP A 687 3.84 8.95 -4.22
N TYR A 688 4.54 7.89 -4.65
CA TYR A 688 5.21 7.83 -5.95
C TYR A 688 4.23 7.99 -7.11
N ARG A 689 2.96 7.58 -6.94
CA ARG A 689 1.93 7.68 -7.99
C ARG A 689 1.52 9.13 -8.23
N ALA A 690 1.22 9.90 -7.18
CA ALA A 690 0.93 11.32 -7.33
C ALA A 690 2.12 12.09 -7.90
N SER A 691 3.35 11.72 -7.55
CA SER A 691 4.55 12.28 -8.16
C SER A 691 4.68 11.96 -9.64
N ILE A 692 4.43 10.70 -10.05
CA ILE A 692 4.42 10.30 -11.46
C ILE A 692 3.39 11.12 -12.23
N ASP A 693 2.14 11.23 -11.75
CA ASP A 693 1.08 11.98 -12.41
C ASP A 693 1.45 13.46 -12.64
N ARG A 694 2.02 14.09 -11.60
CA ARG A 694 2.47 15.49 -11.65
C ARG A 694 3.65 15.66 -12.60
N LEU A 695 4.62 14.74 -12.59
CA LEU A 695 5.77 14.75 -13.50
C LEU A 695 5.33 14.54 -14.95
N SER A 696 4.44 13.58 -15.22
CA SER A 696 3.88 13.33 -16.55
C SER A 696 3.11 14.54 -17.09
N ALA A 697 2.44 15.30 -16.22
CA ALA A 697 1.82 16.56 -16.61
C ALA A 697 2.85 17.60 -17.07
N LEU A 698 4.02 17.66 -16.43
CA LEU A 698 5.13 18.52 -16.87
C LEU A 698 5.75 18.04 -18.18
N VAL A 699 5.88 16.72 -18.37
CA VAL A 699 6.32 16.13 -19.65
C VAL A 699 5.41 16.61 -20.79
N ARG A 700 4.08 16.44 -20.64
CA ARG A 700 3.10 16.93 -21.63
C ARG A 700 3.18 18.44 -21.86
N ALA A 701 3.50 19.23 -20.83
CA ALA A 701 3.65 20.68 -20.95
C ALA A 701 4.90 21.06 -21.75
N CYS A 702 6.04 20.44 -21.48
CA CYS A 702 7.29 20.65 -22.20
C CYS A 702 7.17 20.23 -23.67
N SER A 703 6.58 19.06 -23.96
CA SER A 703 6.36 18.60 -25.35
C SER A 703 5.51 19.60 -26.15
N ARG A 704 4.44 20.15 -25.53
CA ARG A 704 3.61 21.17 -26.18
C ARG A 704 4.33 22.50 -26.39
N GLN A 705 5.23 22.89 -25.48
CA GLN A 705 6.03 24.11 -25.64
C GLN A 705 7.06 23.97 -26.77
N MET A 706 7.69 22.80 -26.93
CA MET A 706 8.62 22.55 -28.04
C MET A 706 7.96 22.76 -29.40
N LEU A 707 6.72 22.28 -29.57
CA LEU A 707 5.96 22.44 -30.82
C LEU A 707 5.55 23.89 -31.10
N ARG A 708 5.34 24.70 -30.06
CA ARG A 708 4.80 26.06 -30.16
C ARG A 708 5.86 27.15 -30.19
N ARG A 709 7.04 26.87 -29.65
CA ARG A 709 8.12 27.85 -29.40
C ARG A 709 9.49 27.22 -29.73
N PRO A 710 9.90 27.25 -31.02
CA PRO A 710 11.16 26.67 -31.47
C PRO A 710 12.38 27.21 -30.70
N GLU A 711 12.33 28.47 -30.26
CA GLU A 711 13.37 29.12 -29.47
C GLU A 711 13.60 28.50 -28.08
N THR A 712 12.63 27.74 -27.57
CA THR A 712 12.74 26.99 -26.30
C THR A 712 12.85 25.49 -26.48
N ALA A 713 12.99 25.01 -27.72
CA ALA A 713 12.94 23.59 -28.05
C ALA A 713 14.07 22.80 -27.35
N GLU A 714 15.30 23.32 -27.41
CA GLU A 714 16.47 22.65 -26.81
C GLU A 714 16.37 22.57 -25.28
N LEU A 715 15.99 23.67 -24.63
CA LEU A 715 15.75 23.70 -23.19
C LEU A 715 14.64 22.71 -22.77
N ASN A 716 13.55 22.64 -23.52
CA ASN A 716 12.46 21.71 -23.21
C ASN A 716 12.82 20.25 -23.50
N LYS A 717 13.70 19.97 -24.48
CA LYS A 717 14.25 18.64 -24.74
C LYS A 717 15.04 18.13 -23.53
N GLN A 718 15.91 18.98 -22.97
CA GLN A 718 16.66 18.67 -21.75
C GLN A 718 15.72 18.46 -20.53
N ARG A 719 14.68 19.28 -20.41
CA ARG A 719 13.66 19.13 -19.35
C ARG A 719 12.87 17.83 -19.47
N LEU A 720 12.41 17.47 -20.67
CA LEU A 720 11.67 16.22 -20.93
C LEU A 720 12.48 15.02 -20.47
N PHE A 721 13.76 14.98 -20.84
CA PHE A 721 14.61 13.86 -20.45
C PHE A 721 14.74 13.75 -18.92
N ARG A 722 15.08 14.85 -18.23
CA ARG A 722 15.21 14.88 -16.77
C ARG A 722 13.90 14.50 -16.07
N LEU A 723 12.75 14.96 -16.56
CA LEU A 723 11.45 14.60 -16.01
C LEU A 723 11.15 13.11 -16.17
N ASN A 724 11.44 12.53 -17.34
CA ASN A 724 11.23 11.11 -17.55
C ASN A 724 12.19 10.24 -16.72
N LEU A 725 13.45 10.67 -16.51
CA LEU A 725 14.34 10.01 -15.56
C LEU A 725 13.78 10.02 -14.13
N LEU A 726 13.18 11.13 -13.69
CA LEU A 726 12.52 11.21 -12.39
C LEU A 726 11.32 10.24 -12.30
N ILE A 727 10.55 10.10 -13.38
CA ILE A 727 9.44 9.13 -13.46
C ILE A 727 9.99 7.71 -13.37
N VAL A 728 11.01 7.37 -14.14
CA VAL A 728 11.67 6.05 -14.09
C VAL A 728 12.19 5.77 -12.68
N GLY A 729 12.82 6.75 -12.01
CA GLY A 729 13.25 6.61 -10.62
C GLY A 729 12.08 6.29 -9.67
N CYS A 730 10.91 6.88 -9.87
CA CYS A 730 9.70 6.55 -9.11
C CYS A 730 9.19 5.13 -9.43
N LEU A 731 9.24 4.71 -10.71
CA LEU A 731 8.85 3.36 -11.13
C LEU A 731 9.76 2.28 -10.56
N VAL A 732 11.07 2.52 -10.50
CA VAL A 732 12.03 1.63 -9.83
C VAL A 732 11.69 1.47 -8.35
N LYS A 733 11.31 2.56 -7.65
CA LYS A 733 10.86 2.51 -6.25
C LYS A 733 9.53 1.74 -6.09
N LEU A 734 8.63 1.84 -7.07
CA LEU A 734 7.39 1.06 -7.13
C LEU A 734 7.61 -0.40 -7.59
N ARG A 735 8.85 -0.81 -7.88
CA ARG A 735 9.22 -2.14 -8.42
C ARG A 735 8.54 -2.49 -9.76
N ASP A 736 8.17 -1.47 -10.54
CA ASP A 736 7.62 -1.65 -11.89
C ASP A 736 8.76 -1.65 -12.92
N ALA A 737 9.46 -2.79 -13.01
CA ALA A 737 10.61 -2.94 -13.91
C ALA A 737 10.20 -2.89 -15.39
N THR A 738 9.01 -3.38 -15.74
CA THR A 738 8.54 -3.43 -17.14
C THR A 738 8.31 -2.03 -17.70
N LEU A 739 7.57 -1.17 -16.97
CA LEU A 739 7.34 0.19 -17.43
C LEU A 739 8.61 1.05 -17.37
N ALA A 740 9.44 0.84 -16.33
CA ALA A 740 10.73 1.53 -16.20
C ALA A 740 11.65 1.25 -17.40
N THR A 741 11.79 -0.02 -17.80
CA THR A 741 12.63 -0.42 -18.94
C THR A 741 12.07 0.05 -20.28
N ASP A 742 10.75 -0.02 -20.51
CA ASP A 742 10.13 0.51 -21.74
C ASP A 742 10.33 2.03 -21.87
N MET A 743 10.15 2.78 -20.77
CA MET A 743 10.42 4.22 -20.77
C MET A 743 11.90 4.53 -21.01
N LEU A 744 12.83 3.81 -20.38
CA LEU A 744 14.27 3.99 -20.61
C LEU A 744 14.66 3.73 -22.06
N ARG A 745 14.13 2.68 -22.69
CA ARG A 745 14.41 2.36 -24.09
C ARG A 745 14.05 3.53 -25.01
N ARG A 746 12.84 4.07 -24.84
CA ARG A 746 12.36 5.24 -25.61
C ARG A 746 13.18 6.50 -25.35
N LEU A 747 13.72 6.69 -24.14
CA LEU A 747 14.55 7.85 -23.82
C LEU A 747 15.95 7.77 -24.45
N CYS A 748 16.47 6.57 -24.65
CA CYS A 748 17.80 6.33 -25.22
C CYS A 748 17.84 6.31 -26.76
N GLU A 749 16.67 6.41 -27.41
CA GLU A 749 16.54 6.53 -28.86
C GLU A 749 16.53 8.03 -29.25
N PRO A 750 17.57 8.52 -29.93
CA PRO A 750 17.59 9.91 -30.37
C PRO A 750 16.59 10.13 -31.52
N PRO A 751 16.02 11.34 -31.65
CA PRO A 751 15.33 11.75 -32.87
C PRO A 751 16.28 11.67 -34.07
N GLU A 752 15.74 11.38 -35.27
CA GLU A 752 16.52 11.24 -36.50
C GLU A 752 17.53 12.40 -36.69
N GLY A 753 18.82 12.05 -36.78
CA GLY A 753 19.91 12.99 -37.07
C GLY A 753 20.59 13.67 -35.87
N ALA A 754 20.20 13.39 -34.62
CA ALA A 754 20.84 13.97 -33.43
C ALA A 754 21.74 12.96 -32.68
N GLU A 755 22.94 13.37 -32.27
CA GLU A 755 23.76 12.57 -31.35
C GLU A 755 23.16 12.62 -29.92
N PRO A 756 23.06 11.47 -29.22
CA PRO A 756 22.53 11.41 -27.86
C PRO A 756 23.55 11.95 -26.84
N ASP A 757 23.09 12.66 -25.81
CA ASP A 757 23.95 13.19 -24.75
C ASP A 757 24.59 12.04 -23.93
N PRO A 758 25.93 11.95 -23.83
CA PRO A 758 26.61 10.86 -23.15
C PRO A 758 26.34 10.81 -21.64
N GLN A 759 26.08 11.95 -20.98
CA GLN A 759 25.71 11.96 -19.55
C GLN A 759 24.35 11.30 -19.31
N LEU A 760 23.43 11.50 -20.26
CA LEU A 760 22.07 10.99 -20.22
C LEU A 760 22.04 9.48 -20.48
N LEU A 761 22.81 9.00 -21.46
CA LEU A 761 22.99 7.57 -21.69
C LEU A 761 23.59 6.87 -20.47
N SER A 762 24.61 7.47 -19.85
CA SER A 762 25.22 6.95 -18.62
C SER A 762 24.24 6.93 -17.44
N ALA A 763 23.32 7.89 -17.34
CA ALA A 763 22.27 7.88 -16.32
C ALA A 763 21.25 6.75 -16.54
N ALA A 764 20.81 6.55 -17.78
CA ALA A 764 19.93 5.44 -18.13
C ALA A 764 20.58 4.07 -17.90
N ALA A 765 21.85 3.91 -18.28
CA ALA A 765 22.61 2.69 -18.08
C ALA A 765 22.75 2.32 -16.59
N ARG A 766 22.97 3.30 -15.70
CA ARG A 766 22.98 3.07 -14.25
C ARG A 766 21.64 2.58 -13.71
N LEU A 767 20.52 3.05 -14.27
CA LEU A 767 19.20 2.55 -13.91
C LEU A 767 18.97 1.12 -14.43
N TYR A 768 19.46 0.79 -15.63
CA TYR A 768 19.46 -0.59 -16.12
C TYR A 768 20.30 -1.52 -15.23
N LEU A 769 21.48 -1.09 -14.78
CA LEU A 769 22.26 -1.84 -13.78
C LEU A 769 21.46 -2.08 -12.49
N GLN A 770 20.77 -1.05 -11.98
CA GLN A 770 19.94 -1.16 -10.78
C GLN A 770 18.74 -2.11 -10.97
N LEU A 771 18.25 -2.26 -12.20
CA LEU A 771 17.18 -3.19 -12.58
C LEU A 771 17.69 -4.61 -12.88
N GLY A 772 19.01 -4.85 -12.86
CA GLY A 772 19.62 -6.13 -13.22
C GLY A 772 19.77 -6.37 -14.74
N ALA A 773 19.46 -5.38 -15.57
CA ALA A 773 19.54 -5.43 -17.03
C ALA A 773 20.95 -5.08 -17.53
N VAL A 774 21.91 -5.96 -17.24
CA VAL A 774 23.35 -5.71 -17.44
C VAL A 774 23.72 -5.56 -18.92
N ALA A 775 23.08 -6.33 -19.82
CA ALA A 775 23.36 -6.28 -21.26
C ALA A 775 22.90 -4.95 -21.89
N GLU A 776 21.73 -4.44 -21.48
CA GLU A 776 21.22 -3.15 -21.92
C GLU A 776 22.09 -1.99 -21.41
N ALA A 777 22.57 -2.09 -20.16
CA ALA A 777 23.52 -1.13 -19.61
C ALA A 777 24.83 -1.12 -20.40
N GLU A 778 25.40 -2.30 -20.71
CA GLU A 778 26.61 -2.43 -21.53
C GLU A 778 26.44 -1.78 -22.91
N ALA A 779 25.34 -2.07 -23.59
CA ALA A 779 25.06 -1.50 -24.91
C ALA A 779 25.04 0.04 -24.89
N LEU A 780 24.49 0.63 -23.82
CA LEU A 780 24.50 2.08 -23.64
C LEU A 780 25.89 2.62 -23.29
N PHE A 781 26.66 1.93 -22.45
CA PHE A 781 28.05 2.33 -22.15
C PHE A 781 28.93 2.31 -23.40
N VAL A 782 28.81 1.28 -24.25
CA VAL A 782 29.52 1.22 -25.54
C VAL A 782 29.12 2.39 -26.45
N ARG A 783 27.84 2.81 -26.45
CA ARG A 783 27.42 4.01 -27.18
C ARG A 783 28.05 5.28 -26.63
N VAL A 784 28.16 5.42 -25.30
CA VAL A 784 28.85 6.55 -24.67
C VAL A 784 30.31 6.62 -25.13
N GLU A 785 31.03 5.50 -25.14
CA GLU A 785 32.44 5.44 -25.57
C GLU A 785 32.69 5.74 -27.05
N ARG A 786 31.65 5.73 -27.89
CA ARG A 786 31.75 6.19 -29.28
C ARG A 786 31.66 7.70 -29.41
N ILE A 787 31.11 8.37 -28.39
CA ILE A 787 30.84 9.81 -28.36
C ILE A 787 31.94 10.54 -27.59
N VAL A 788 32.36 9.99 -26.44
CA VAL A 788 33.44 10.54 -25.61
C VAL A 788 34.70 9.69 -25.73
N SER A 789 35.87 10.31 -25.49
CA SER A 789 37.15 9.58 -25.46
C SER A 789 37.11 8.45 -24.44
N LYS A 790 37.87 7.37 -24.69
CA LYS A 790 38.03 6.30 -23.71
C LYS A 790 38.68 6.77 -22.41
N ASP A 791 39.46 7.84 -22.48
CA ASP A 791 40.10 8.45 -21.31
C ASP A 791 39.18 9.47 -20.60
N ASP A 792 37.98 9.69 -21.13
CA ASP A 792 37.00 10.55 -20.47
C ASP A 792 36.53 9.91 -19.15
N VAL A 793 36.47 10.73 -18.10
CA VAL A 793 36.08 10.32 -16.74
C VAL A 793 34.71 9.64 -16.72
N LEU A 794 33.76 10.09 -17.55
CA LEU A 794 32.44 9.49 -17.64
C LEU A 794 32.51 8.06 -18.17
N ALA A 795 33.32 7.82 -19.21
CA ALA A 795 33.53 6.50 -19.77
C ALA A 795 34.27 5.58 -18.77
N GLN A 796 35.28 6.10 -18.08
CA GLN A 796 35.99 5.35 -17.04
C GLN A 796 35.05 4.96 -15.87
N MET A 797 34.23 5.90 -15.39
CA MET A 797 33.22 5.62 -14.35
C MET A 797 32.22 4.55 -14.79
N ASN A 798 31.76 4.59 -16.04
CA ASN A 798 30.84 3.58 -16.59
C ASN A 798 31.47 2.19 -16.62
N ARG A 799 32.73 2.06 -17.06
CA ARG A 799 33.46 0.78 -17.03
C ARG A 799 33.59 0.24 -15.61
N ALA A 800 33.94 1.10 -14.66
CA ALA A 800 34.11 0.70 -13.28
C ALA A 800 32.79 0.21 -12.66
N LEU A 801 31.68 0.89 -12.94
CA LEU A 801 30.34 0.47 -12.51
C LEU A 801 29.89 -0.83 -13.19
N TYR A 802 30.22 -1.02 -14.46
CA TYR A 802 29.97 -2.28 -15.17
C TYR A 802 30.80 -3.43 -14.60
N ALA A 803 32.06 -3.17 -14.25
CA ALA A 803 32.92 -4.14 -13.58
C ALA A 803 32.35 -4.55 -12.22
N VAL A 804 31.84 -3.60 -11.43
CA VAL A 804 31.06 -3.89 -10.19
C VAL A 804 29.88 -4.80 -10.48
N ALA A 805 29.06 -4.47 -11.49
CA ALA A 805 27.86 -5.24 -11.82
C ALA A 805 28.14 -6.64 -12.40
N THR A 806 29.39 -6.90 -12.82
CA THR A 806 29.83 -8.17 -13.42
C THR A 806 30.84 -8.91 -12.55
N ASP A 807 30.89 -8.60 -11.25
CA ASP A 807 31.72 -9.27 -10.24
C ASP A 807 33.23 -9.14 -10.46
N LYS A 808 33.67 -8.11 -11.20
CA LYS A 808 35.08 -7.83 -11.52
C LYS A 808 35.66 -6.78 -10.58
N TRP A 809 35.68 -7.09 -9.29
CA TRP A 809 36.01 -6.15 -8.21
C TRP A 809 37.42 -5.55 -8.29
N GLU A 810 38.44 -6.32 -8.68
CA GLU A 810 39.81 -5.82 -8.81
C GLU A 810 39.92 -4.74 -9.89
N ILE A 811 39.33 -5.01 -11.07
CA ILE A 811 39.29 -4.07 -12.19
C ILE A 811 38.49 -2.81 -11.79
N ALA A 812 37.35 -2.99 -11.13
CA ALA A 812 36.54 -1.88 -10.65
C ALA A 812 37.31 -0.99 -9.67
N ARG A 813 37.94 -1.59 -8.65
CA ARG A 813 38.76 -0.91 -7.66
C ARG A 813 39.86 -0.09 -8.32
N ASP A 814 40.66 -0.71 -9.17
CA ASP A 814 41.83 -0.07 -9.79
C ASP A 814 41.40 1.08 -10.70
N THR A 815 40.30 0.89 -11.44
CA THR A 815 39.73 1.94 -12.30
C THR A 815 39.21 3.11 -11.47
N PHE A 816 38.44 2.86 -10.41
CA PHE A 816 37.96 3.92 -9.51
C PHE A 816 39.11 4.66 -8.80
N ALA A 817 40.15 3.94 -8.37
CA ALA A 817 41.33 4.52 -7.75
C ALA A 817 42.13 5.39 -8.72
N ALA A 818 42.25 4.98 -9.99
CA ALA A 818 42.87 5.79 -11.04
C ALA A 818 42.08 7.08 -11.29
N ILE A 819 40.74 6.99 -11.42
CA ILE A 819 39.87 8.16 -11.59
C ILE A 819 40.08 9.17 -10.46
N HIS A 820 40.10 8.72 -9.20
CA HIS A 820 40.29 9.64 -8.08
C HIS A 820 41.69 10.25 -8.02
N ARG A 821 42.73 9.50 -8.42
CA ARG A 821 44.10 10.01 -8.50
C ARG A 821 44.22 11.17 -9.48
N ASP A 822 43.57 11.03 -10.63
CA ASP A 822 43.61 12.03 -11.70
C ASP A 822 42.59 13.17 -11.48
N HIS A 823 41.51 12.88 -10.73
CA HIS A 823 40.40 13.79 -10.41
C HIS A 823 40.05 13.73 -8.92
N SER A 824 40.87 14.35 -8.09
CA SER A 824 40.74 14.29 -6.62
C SER A 824 39.44 14.88 -6.09
N GLU A 825 38.77 15.74 -6.86
CA GLU A 825 37.45 16.27 -6.52
C GLU A 825 36.33 15.22 -6.59
N ARG A 826 36.57 14.06 -7.23
CA ARG A 826 35.58 12.98 -7.44
C ARG A 826 35.59 11.98 -6.28
N ILE A 827 35.18 12.43 -5.10
CA ILE A 827 35.11 11.60 -3.88
C ILE A 827 34.27 10.31 -4.03
N ALA A 828 33.29 10.31 -4.95
CA ALA A 828 32.46 9.13 -5.23
C ALA A 828 33.27 7.97 -5.84
N ALA A 829 34.29 8.26 -6.65
CA ALA A 829 35.17 7.23 -7.21
C ALA A 829 35.98 6.56 -6.11
N ALA A 830 36.63 7.35 -5.24
CA ALA A 830 37.35 6.83 -4.07
C ALA A 830 36.46 6.04 -3.11
N ASN A 831 35.25 6.51 -2.81
CA ASN A 831 34.29 5.76 -2.01
C ASN A 831 33.96 4.40 -2.65
N ASN A 832 33.70 4.37 -3.96
CA ASN A 832 33.42 3.12 -4.67
C ASN A 832 34.64 2.18 -4.73
N ALA A 833 35.85 2.71 -4.86
CA ALA A 833 37.08 1.93 -4.76
C ALA A 833 37.20 1.26 -3.39
N ALA A 834 36.95 2.00 -2.31
CA ALA A 834 36.95 1.46 -0.96
C ALA A 834 35.88 0.39 -0.75
N VAL A 835 34.67 0.56 -1.31
CA VAL A 835 33.64 -0.49 -1.27
C VAL A 835 34.10 -1.74 -2.03
N CYS A 836 34.82 -1.61 -3.14
CA CYS A 836 35.38 -2.78 -3.84
C CYS A 836 36.36 -3.56 -2.95
N GLU A 837 37.14 -2.90 -2.08
CA GLU A 837 38.01 -3.59 -1.12
C GLU A 837 37.23 -4.49 -0.14
N LEU A 838 36.02 -4.10 0.24
CA LEU A 838 35.14 -4.95 1.05
C LEU A 838 34.77 -6.24 0.31
N TYR A 839 34.37 -6.13 -0.96
CA TYR A 839 34.03 -7.30 -1.79
C TYR A 839 35.24 -8.16 -2.13
N LEU A 840 36.45 -7.60 -2.11
CA LEU A 840 37.72 -8.32 -2.19
C LEU A 840 38.15 -8.96 -0.85
N GLY A 841 37.28 -8.94 0.17
CA GLY A 841 37.57 -9.54 1.48
C GLY A 841 38.54 -8.74 2.35
N SER A 842 38.75 -7.45 2.06
CA SER A 842 39.68 -6.57 2.75
C SER A 842 38.96 -5.37 3.42
N PRO A 843 38.07 -5.61 4.41
CA PRO A 843 37.34 -4.53 5.08
C PRO A 843 38.27 -3.53 5.81
N GLN A 844 39.48 -3.95 6.21
CA GLN A 844 40.46 -3.05 6.83
C GLN A 844 41.00 -2.04 5.81
N ALA A 845 41.24 -2.48 4.56
CA ALA A 845 41.67 -1.60 3.49
C ALA A 845 40.58 -0.58 3.16
N MET A 846 39.32 -1.01 3.08
CA MET A 846 38.16 -0.11 2.95
C MET A 846 38.17 0.98 4.02
N LEU A 847 38.27 0.60 5.30
CA LEU A 847 38.29 1.57 6.41
C LEU A 847 39.46 2.55 6.31
N ASN A 848 40.66 2.05 6.03
CA ASN A 848 41.85 2.89 5.92
C ASN A 848 41.72 3.89 4.77
N SER A 849 41.25 3.46 3.60
CA SER A 849 41.03 4.34 2.44
C SER A 849 39.97 5.40 2.70
N LEU A 850 38.84 5.01 3.30
CA LEU A 850 37.79 5.98 3.65
C LEU A 850 38.24 6.96 4.74
N GLN A 851 38.98 6.49 5.75
CA GLN A 851 39.57 7.37 6.77
C GLN A 851 40.56 8.35 6.15
N GLN A 852 41.44 7.87 5.26
CA GLN A 852 42.41 8.71 4.56
C GLN A 852 41.70 9.78 3.73
N LEU A 853 40.65 9.41 2.99
CA LEU A 853 39.89 10.38 2.21
C LEU A 853 39.24 11.46 3.08
N MET A 854 38.72 11.08 4.25
CA MET A 854 38.17 12.04 5.21
C MET A 854 39.24 12.95 5.84
N VAL A 855 40.50 12.52 5.90
CA VAL A 855 41.62 13.37 6.35
C VAL A 855 42.08 14.32 5.24
N GLU A 856 42.17 13.83 4.01
CA GLU A 856 42.64 14.62 2.85
C GLU A 856 41.60 15.63 2.39
N SER A 857 40.32 15.28 2.46
CA SER A 857 39.19 16.11 1.99
C SER A 857 38.07 16.18 3.03
N PRO A 858 38.33 16.72 4.23
CA PRO A 858 37.40 16.63 5.37
C PRO A 858 36.05 17.28 5.11
N ALA A 859 36.02 18.41 4.40
CA ALA A 859 34.78 19.09 4.06
C ALA A 859 33.92 18.29 3.06
N ALA A 860 34.52 17.86 1.95
CA ALA A 860 33.81 17.16 0.88
C ALA A 860 33.41 15.73 1.29
N ALA A 861 34.30 15.00 1.95
CA ALA A 861 34.04 13.64 2.42
C ALA A 861 33.13 13.61 3.65
N GLY A 862 33.29 14.56 4.57
CA GLY A 862 32.44 14.68 5.76
C GLY A 862 30.99 15.04 5.43
N ALA A 863 30.76 15.82 4.37
CA ALA A 863 29.41 16.13 3.90
C ALA A 863 28.77 15.02 3.04
N ALA A 864 29.53 13.99 2.64
CA ALA A 864 29.04 12.92 1.79
C ALA A 864 28.41 11.78 2.62
N GLU A 865 27.09 11.83 2.80
CA GLU A 865 26.31 10.87 3.61
C GLU A 865 26.60 9.40 3.28
N VAL A 866 26.65 9.03 2.00
CA VAL A 866 26.94 7.65 1.56
C VAL A 866 28.35 7.20 1.96
N LEU A 867 29.32 8.12 1.94
CA LEU A 867 30.69 7.82 2.33
C LEU A 867 30.77 7.60 3.85
N VAL A 868 30.10 8.46 4.63
CA VAL A 868 29.98 8.30 6.09
C VAL A 868 29.29 6.98 6.44
N LEU A 869 28.20 6.64 5.73
CA LEU A 869 27.48 5.37 5.89
C LEU A 869 28.38 4.15 5.63
N ASN A 870 29.15 4.18 4.53
CA ASN A 870 30.08 3.12 4.19
C ASN A 870 31.20 3.01 5.23
N TYR A 871 31.75 4.14 5.70
CA TYR A 871 32.76 4.16 6.75
C TYR A 871 32.23 3.56 8.07
N CYS A 872 31.04 3.98 8.51
CA CYS A 872 30.39 3.45 9.71
C CYS A 872 30.04 1.97 9.56
N SER A 873 29.67 1.52 8.36
CA SER A 873 29.47 0.09 8.08
C SER A 873 30.79 -0.68 8.12
N GLY A 874 31.89 -0.08 7.68
CA GLY A 874 33.23 -0.64 7.91
C GLY A 874 33.54 -0.77 9.40
N LEU A 875 33.22 0.24 10.21
CA LEU A 875 33.44 0.17 11.67
C LEU A 875 32.66 -0.98 12.30
N ASP A 876 31.40 -1.21 11.88
CA ASP A 876 30.56 -2.31 12.35
C ASP A 876 31.18 -3.69 12.08
N LEU A 877 32.01 -3.81 11.04
CA LEU A 877 32.69 -5.07 10.70
C LEU A 877 33.99 -5.28 11.50
N HIS A 878 34.50 -4.25 12.19
CA HIS A 878 35.81 -4.27 12.84
C HIS A 878 35.79 -4.07 14.35
N TYR A 879 34.78 -3.40 14.87
CA TYR A 879 34.67 -3.06 16.29
C TYR A 879 33.31 -3.45 16.83
N ASP A 880 33.28 -3.85 18.10
CA ASP A 880 32.05 -4.15 18.84
C ASP A 880 31.92 -3.32 20.13
N GLY A 881 30.70 -3.23 20.63
CA GLY A 881 30.39 -2.70 21.96
C GLY A 881 30.81 -1.24 22.17
N ALA A 882 31.56 -0.97 23.25
CA ALA A 882 31.98 0.39 23.61
C ALA A 882 32.93 1.02 22.59
N LYS A 883 33.89 0.25 22.04
CA LYS A 883 34.86 0.74 21.07
C LYS A 883 34.20 1.19 19.76
N LEU A 884 33.18 0.47 19.31
CA LEU A 884 32.39 0.83 18.14
C LEU A 884 31.67 2.17 18.35
N ARG A 885 31.02 2.33 19.51
CA ARG A 885 30.33 3.57 19.89
C ARG A 885 31.31 4.75 19.95
N ASP A 886 32.47 4.58 20.57
CA ASP A 886 33.49 5.62 20.66
C ASP A 886 34.03 6.00 19.27
N ALA A 887 34.27 5.02 18.39
CA ALA A 887 34.73 5.27 17.02
C ALA A 887 33.69 6.03 16.18
N LYS A 888 32.40 5.67 16.30
CA LYS A 888 31.30 6.37 15.63
C LYS A 888 31.07 7.77 16.20
N ALA A 889 31.16 7.93 17.52
CA ALA A 889 31.07 9.24 18.18
C ALA A 889 32.21 10.16 17.72
N LYS A 890 33.46 9.66 17.66
CA LYS A 890 34.59 10.41 17.09
C LYS A 890 34.32 10.81 15.64
N LYS A 891 33.78 9.89 14.84
CA LYS A 891 33.43 10.21 13.45
C LYS A 891 32.33 11.28 13.36
N MET A 892 31.34 11.24 14.25
CA MET A 892 30.29 12.24 14.33
C MET A 892 30.84 13.63 14.65
N ILE A 893 31.84 13.74 15.53
CA ILE A 893 32.54 15.00 15.80
C ILE A 893 33.18 15.55 14.52
N GLU A 894 33.96 14.70 13.83
CA GLU A 894 34.66 15.08 12.60
C GLU A 894 33.68 15.55 11.51
N VAL A 895 32.59 14.82 11.29
CA VAL A 895 31.53 15.19 10.34
C VAL A 895 30.80 16.46 10.78
N GLY A 896 30.52 16.59 12.08
CA GLY A 896 29.83 17.74 12.68
C GLY A 896 30.55 19.08 12.51
N MET A 897 31.85 19.07 12.22
CA MET A 897 32.62 20.27 11.90
C MET A 897 32.35 20.82 10.49
N TRP A 898 31.93 19.96 9.56
CA TRP A 898 31.88 20.29 8.13
C TRP A 898 30.50 20.13 7.49
N ALA A 899 29.72 19.16 7.96
CA ALA A 899 28.42 18.87 7.38
C ALA A 899 27.42 20.00 7.63
N GLY A 900 26.65 20.32 6.60
CA GLY A 900 25.53 21.26 6.69
C GLY A 900 24.44 20.79 7.65
N ASP A 901 23.45 21.64 7.86
CA ASP A 901 22.39 21.42 8.85
C ASP A 901 21.23 20.54 8.33
N GLY A 902 21.36 20.07 7.09
CA GLY A 902 20.49 19.07 6.46
C GLY A 902 21.16 17.71 6.29
N PHE A 903 22.14 17.35 7.13
CA PHE A 903 22.84 16.06 7.05
C PHE A 903 21.99 14.90 7.64
N ASP A 904 21.98 13.74 6.97
CA ASP A 904 21.29 12.53 7.44
C ASP A 904 22.07 11.81 8.54
N THR A 905 21.59 11.93 9.77
CA THR A 905 22.22 11.27 10.93
C THR A 905 22.09 9.75 10.91
N SER A 906 21.19 9.16 10.11
CA SER A 906 21.12 7.70 9.95
C SER A 906 22.41 7.13 9.34
N SER A 907 23.21 7.95 8.65
CA SER A 907 24.51 7.58 8.10
C SER A 907 25.49 7.07 9.16
N PHE A 908 25.35 7.46 10.44
CA PHE A 908 26.23 6.98 11.51
C PHE A 908 25.90 5.57 12.01
N LYS A 909 24.72 5.04 11.68
CA LYS A 909 24.23 3.72 12.14
C LYS A 909 24.34 3.54 13.66
N ILE A 910 23.94 4.55 14.43
CA ILE A 910 23.91 4.48 15.89
C ILE A 910 22.49 4.03 16.27
N HIS A 911 22.37 2.79 16.74
CA HIS A 911 21.13 2.17 17.21
C HIS A 911 21.28 1.79 18.68
#